data_AF-A0A1E3RHN4-F1
#
_entry.id   AF-A0A1E3RHN4-F1
#
_cell.length_a   1.000
_cell.length_b   1.000
_cell.length_c   1.000
_cell.angle_alpha   90.00
_cell.angle_beta   90.00
_cell.angle_gamma   90.00
#
_symmetry.space_group_name_H-M   'P 1'
#
loop_
_entity.id
_entity.type
_entity.pdbx_description
1 polymer ?
#
loop_
_entity_poly.entity_id
_entity_poly.type
_entity_poly.pdbx_seq_one_letter_code
_entity_poly.pdbx_strand_id
1 'polypeptide(L)'
;MKLHRMVLTNYRGITHREIEFPDHGVVVVSGANEIGKSSMIEALDLLLEAKDRSSKKEVKEVKPTHADVGAEVTAEISTGPYRFVYRKRFHKRCETELTVLAPQREQLTGDEAHERVRAMLDETVDTCLWQAQRVLQSSSTAVVDLSGCDALSRALDVSAGEAVALSGTEPLLIDRVEDEYLRYFTRTGRPTGEWAAATTRLRAAEEAVAEAAAAVAQVDEAVRRHAMLTEELAELTARRQEAAKALDTARAAAEAVAAVRAQLKEAELLAGAARDRAGASRAAADERRRLRTDIEARSAAIGELEAAVAAAAEDHSTAAEVAESAEAAAEQARKVLEDSQIRVDAARETVQQLVEREEVDRIAARLAKIDATDRDLARVTDELATITMTAEDMRAIEAAAAAVDVALGQVEFAAARVELAAAADVEVRVGGEVLTLTAGQSWSQTISAATDLELPELLSIRLVPGTPASDMQAKLDAAREALASALRKCGVADVVAARELDQRRRELVARRDRLRAAGEALTGDESADRLRARLAGLTGRQPQTADLFEVDADTARAALETAAAAHKQAIADCEKRRKVAEAAGRKLTERQTQLTVLREKLTGAGVELAQARDRLQVQRETVGDDELMVTAQAHADEAARVAGVVTTLSEELARTAPDEVAATFEEAERRATALAARHAEMADALRDVGTQLKVYGTEGRKGRLDEAETEREHALAEYGRVQRRAQAAELLRSVFTRHREATRLRYVEPFRGEVQRLGRIVFGESFEVEVDSSLRICSRTLAGRTVPYESLSGGAKEQLGIVARLASAALVAKEDSVPVVIDDALGFTDPERLVKMGSVFNAVGGDGQVIVLTCSPQRYAAVDDAHHIELAG
;
A
#
# COMPACT_ATOMS: atom_id res chain seq x y z
N MET A 1 -39.09 56.63 -127.69
CA MET A 1 -39.94 57.68 -128.31
C MET A 1 -39.29 59.06 -128.16
N LYS A 2 -39.39 59.93 -129.17
CA LYS A 2 -38.93 61.34 -129.20
C LYS A 2 -39.93 62.21 -129.96
N LEU A 3 -40.27 63.38 -129.43
CA LEU A 3 -41.11 64.38 -130.10
C LEU A 3 -40.22 65.41 -130.78
N HIS A 4 -40.32 65.59 -132.09
CA HIS A 4 -39.46 66.51 -132.86
C HIS A 4 -40.13 67.84 -133.15
N ARG A 5 -41.43 67.80 -133.46
CA ARG A 5 -42.20 68.98 -133.84
C ARG A 5 -43.65 68.78 -133.48
N MET A 6 -44.33 69.85 -133.09
CA MET A 6 -45.76 69.83 -132.84
C MET A 6 -46.42 71.13 -133.31
N VAL A 7 -47.51 70.99 -134.04
CA VAL A 7 -48.31 72.09 -134.58
C VAL A 7 -49.75 71.94 -134.14
N LEU A 8 -50.29 73.00 -133.54
CA LEU A 8 -51.69 73.13 -133.17
C LEU A 8 -52.33 74.24 -134.02
N THR A 9 -53.43 73.95 -134.69
CA THR A 9 -54.19 74.95 -135.45
C THR A 9 -55.66 74.87 -135.07
N ASN A 10 -56.26 76.01 -134.71
CA ASN A 10 -57.63 76.13 -134.21
C ASN A 10 -57.97 75.17 -133.06
N TYR A 11 -57.05 75.02 -132.10
CA TYR A 11 -57.18 74.10 -130.98
C TYR A 11 -57.55 74.87 -129.71
N ARG A 12 -58.76 74.67 -129.17
CA ARG A 12 -59.35 75.53 -128.11
C ARG A 12 -59.26 77.02 -128.46
N GLY A 13 -58.45 77.78 -127.72
CA GLY A 13 -58.18 79.20 -127.95
C GLY A 13 -56.98 79.48 -128.88
N ILE A 14 -56.23 78.45 -129.29
CA ILE A 14 -55.01 78.61 -130.10
C ILE A 14 -55.39 78.64 -131.58
N THR A 15 -55.18 79.78 -132.24
CA THR A 15 -55.40 79.89 -133.70
C THR A 15 -54.36 79.11 -134.48
N HIS A 16 -53.07 79.32 -134.21
CA HIS A 16 -51.98 78.55 -134.78
C HIS A 16 -50.76 78.61 -133.86
N ARG A 17 -50.09 77.48 -133.65
CA ARG A 17 -48.85 77.38 -132.88
C ARG A 17 -48.00 76.24 -133.40
N GLU A 18 -46.73 76.49 -133.60
CA GLU A 18 -45.74 75.51 -134.02
C GLU A 18 -44.55 75.54 -133.07
N ILE A 19 -44.10 74.37 -132.63
CA ILE A 19 -42.98 74.19 -131.71
C ILE A 19 -42.10 73.06 -132.24
N GLU A 20 -40.81 73.33 -132.34
CA GLU A 20 -39.78 72.33 -132.60
C GLU A 20 -39.07 71.96 -131.29
N PHE A 21 -38.80 70.67 -131.11
CA PHE A 21 -38.20 70.11 -129.91
C PHE A 21 -36.88 69.41 -130.30
N PRO A 22 -35.78 69.64 -129.56
CA PRO A 22 -34.53 68.91 -129.75
C PRO A 22 -34.65 67.43 -129.38
N ASP A 23 -33.88 66.57 -130.07
CA ASP A 23 -33.86 65.10 -129.90
C ASP A 23 -33.43 64.59 -128.52
N HIS A 24 -32.83 65.44 -127.70
CA HIS A 24 -32.34 65.19 -126.34
C HIS A 24 -32.14 66.54 -125.63
N GLY A 25 -31.92 66.50 -124.32
CA GLY A 25 -31.79 67.71 -123.51
C GLY A 25 -33.09 68.09 -122.82
N VAL A 26 -33.01 69.18 -122.06
CA VAL A 26 -34.15 69.75 -121.34
C VAL A 26 -34.73 70.89 -122.15
N VAL A 27 -36.02 70.82 -122.45
CA VAL A 27 -36.78 71.86 -123.15
C VAL A 27 -37.72 72.51 -122.16
N VAL A 28 -37.63 73.82 -121.99
CA VAL A 28 -38.50 74.58 -121.08
C VAL A 28 -39.44 75.44 -121.91
N VAL A 29 -40.69 75.02 -122.04
CA VAL A 29 -41.73 75.80 -122.70
C VAL A 29 -42.47 76.66 -121.68
N SER A 30 -42.30 77.98 -121.80
CA SER A 30 -42.85 78.96 -120.87
C SER A 30 -43.90 79.87 -121.51
N GLY A 31 -44.87 80.31 -120.72
CA GLY A 31 -45.87 81.29 -121.15
C GLY A 31 -46.87 81.60 -120.02
N ALA A 32 -47.68 82.65 -120.19
CA ALA A 32 -48.71 83.00 -119.20
C ALA A 32 -49.70 81.83 -118.97
N ASN A 33 -50.39 81.81 -117.83
CA ASN A 33 -51.49 80.85 -117.65
C ASN A 33 -52.58 81.12 -118.69
N GLU A 34 -53.33 80.08 -119.06
CA GLU A 34 -54.37 80.12 -120.10
C GLU A 34 -53.87 80.24 -121.55
N ILE A 35 -52.55 80.40 -121.79
CA ILE A 35 -51.98 80.39 -123.15
C ILE A 35 -52.00 79.00 -123.81
N GLY A 36 -52.39 77.95 -123.08
CA GLY A 36 -52.55 76.58 -123.58
C GLY A 36 -51.32 75.67 -123.48
N LYS A 37 -50.45 75.82 -122.46
CA LYS A 37 -49.27 74.95 -122.26
C LYS A 37 -49.63 73.48 -122.04
N SER A 38 -50.41 73.17 -121.02
CA SER A 38 -50.86 71.79 -120.73
C SER A 38 -51.71 71.24 -121.86
N SER A 39 -52.43 72.12 -122.58
CA SER A 39 -53.20 71.75 -123.77
C SER A 39 -52.34 71.17 -124.89
N MET A 40 -51.02 71.38 -124.89
CA MET A 40 -50.09 70.80 -125.86
C MET A 40 -49.85 69.31 -125.63
N ILE A 41 -49.61 68.90 -124.38
CA ILE A 41 -49.42 67.48 -124.05
C ILE A 41 -50.75 66.75 -124.18
N GLU A 42 -51.84 67.38 -123.74
CA GLU A 42 -53.19 66.86 -124.00
C GLU A 42 -53.44 66.70 -125.50
N ALA A 43 -52.99 67.64 -126.35
CA ALA A 43 -53.12 67.51 -127.80
C ALA A 43 -52.29 66.36 -128.37
N LEU A 44 -51.08 66.14 -127.88
CA LEU A 44 -50.27 64.99 -128.26
C LEU A 44 -50.96 63.68 -127.87
N ASP A 45 -51.57 63.63 -126.68
CA ASP A 45 -52.31 62.44 -126.22
C ASP A 45 -53.53 62.17 -127.09
N LEU A 46 -54.32 63.21 -127.38
CA LEU A 46 -55.46 63.07 -128.27
C LEU A 46 -55.04 62.70 -129.70
N LEU A 47 -53.91 63.22 -130.18
CA LEU A 47 -53.36 62.84 -131.48
C LEU A 47 -53.09 61.33 -131.51
N LEU A 48 -52.41 60.80 -130.50
CA LEU A 48 -52.00 59.39 -130.47
C LEU A 48 -53.13 58.42 -130.12
N GLU A 49 -54.03 58.78 -129.20
CA GLU A 49 -55.01 57.86 -128.61
C GLU A 49 -56.42 57.96 -129.20
N ALA A 50 -56.78 59.11 -129.81
CA ALA A 50 -58.14 59.34 -130.29
C ALA A 50 -58.23 59.29 -131.83
N LYS A 51 -59.27 58.63 -132.34
CA LYS A 51 -59.67 58.72 -133.76
C LYS A 51 -60.17 60.14 -134.08
N ASP A 52 -60.02 60.60 -135.31
CA ASP A 52 -60.42 61.96 -135.75
C ASP A 52 -61.93 62.26 -135.58
N ARG A 53 -62.77 61.23 -135.65
CA ARG A 53 -64.23 61.27 -135.43
C ARG A 53 -64.62 60.93 -133.99
N SER A 54 -63.66 60.82 -133.06
CA SER A 54 -63.92 60.47 -131.67
C SER A 54 -64.90 61.45 -131.00
N SER A 55 -65.88 60.90 -130.29
CA SER A 55 -66.86 61.66 -129.52
C SER A 55 -66.54 61.71 -128.02
N LYS A 56 -65.33 61.27 -127.64
CA LYS A 56 -64.78 61.33 -126.28
C LYS A 56 -64.87 62.75 -125.72
N LYS A 57 -65.06 62.85 -124.39
CA LYS A 57 -65.26 64.13 -123.71
C LYS A 57 -64.07 65.05 -123.95
N GLU A 58 -62.86 64.51 -123.84
CA GLU A 58 -61.59 65.19 -123.99
C GLU A 58 -61.43 65.77 -125.42
N VAL A 59 -61.89 65.03 -126.45
CA VAL A 59 -61.90 65.52 -127.84
C VAL A 59 -62.93 66.65 -128.00
N LYS A 60 -64.13 66.52 -127.44
CA LYS A 60 -65.15 67.59 -127.54
C LYS A 60 -64.70 68.90 -126.89
N GLU A 61 -63.92 68.82 -125.82
CA GLU A 61 -63.40 69.98 -125.07
C GLU A 61 -62.32 70.76 -125.82
N VAL A 62 -61.77 70.23 -126.92
CA VAL A 62 -60.72 70.90 -127.69
C VAL A 62 -61.24 71.68 -128.89
N LYS A 63 -62.57 71.63 -129.12
CA LYS A 63 -63.22 72.35 -130.21
C LYS A 63 -62.98 73.87 -130.08
N PRO A 64 -62.58 74.56 -131.16
CA PRO A 64 -62.47 76.02 -131.14
C PRO A 64 -63.86 76.62 -130.93
N THR A 65 -63.98 77.49 -129.92
CA THR A 65 -65.25 78.15 -129.56
C THR A 65 -65.54 79.38 -130.42
N HIS A 66 -64.51 79.98 -131.00
CA HIS A 66 -64.57 81.25 -131.72
C HIS A 66 -64.71 81.12 -133.24
N ALA A 67 -64.64 79.89 -133.79
CA ALA A 67 -64.76 79.63 -135.22
C ALA A 67 -65.34 78.24 -135.49
N ASP A 68 -66.20 78.11 -136.51
CA ASP A 68 -66.78 76.81 -136.92
C ASP A 68 -65.80 76.00 -137.81
N VAL A 69 -64.60 75.78 -137.29
CA VAL A 69 -63.50 75.05 -137.95
C VAL A 69 -63.09 73.83 -137.11
N GLY A 70 -62.30 72.94 -137.71
CA GLY A 70 -61.80 71.74 -137.02
C GLY A 70 -60.52 72.04 -136.25
N ALA A 71 -60.35 71.40 -135.09
CA ALA A 71 -59.11 71.48 -134.33
C ALA A 71 -58.07 70.56 -134.96
N GLU A 72 -56.90 71.09 -135.30
CA GLU A 72 -55.83 70.34 -135.95
C GLU A 72 -54.63 70.18 -135.04
N VAL A 73 -54.14 68.95 -134.94
CA VAL A 73 -52.90 68.60 -134.25
C VAL A 73 -52.01 67.88 -135.24
N THR A 74 -50.78 68.33 -135.38
CA THR A 74 -49.72 67.64 -136.13
C THR A 74 -48.56 67.40 -135.20
N ALA A 75 -47.98 66.20 -135.17
CA ALA A 75 -46.72 65.94 -134.49
C ALA A 75 -45.78 65.14 -135.37
N GLU A 76 -44.49 65.48 -135.32
CA GLU A 76 -43.42 64.66 -135.86
C GLU A 76 -42.76 63.89 -134.71
N ILE A 77 -42.75 62.56 -134.80
CA ILE A 77 -42.36 61.66 -133.72
C ILE A 77 -41.37 60.62 -134.26
N SER A 78 -40.35 60.30 -133.47
CA SER A 78 -39.53 59.11 -133.66
C SER A 78 -39.76 58.07 -132.56
N THR A 79 -39.87 56.80 -132.93
CA THR A 79 -39.96 55.70 -131.98
C THR A 79 -39.45 54.41 -132.62
N GLY A 80 -38.57 53.69 -131.92
CA GLY A 80 -37.80 52.59 -132.51
C GLY A 80 -37.19 52.97 -133.87
N PRO A 81 -37.40 52.17 -134.93
CA PRO A 81 -36.91 52.47 -136.29
C PRO A 81 -37.75 53.53 -137.03
N TYR A 82 -38.87 53.98 -136.45
CA TYR A 82 -39.83 54.83 -137.13
C TYR A 82 -39.55 56.33 -136.89
N ARG A 83 -39.68 57.15 -137.94
CA ARG A 83 -39.84 58.61 -137.85
C ARG A 83 -41.03 58.98 -138.71
N PHE A 84 -42.01 59.70 -138.18
CA PHE A 84 -43.23 59.99 -138.92
C PHE A 84 -43.85 61.33 -138.53
N VAL A 85 -44.54 61.97 -139.48
CA VAL A 85 -45.40 63.13 -139.27
C VAL A 85 -46.84 62.65 -139.23
N TYR A 86 -47.52 62.92 -138.12
CA TYR A 86 -48.89 62.50 -137.89
C TYR A 86 -49.79 63.71 -137.68
N ARG A 87 -50.78 63.89 -138.56
CA ARG A 87 -51.75 64.98 -138.51
C ARG A 87 -53.15 64.45 -138.31
N LYS A 88 -53.91 65.14 -137.47
CA LYS A 88 -55.32 64.85 -137.22
C LYS A 88 -56.12 66.14 -137.10
N ARG A 89 -57.17 66.27 -137.91
CA ARG A 89 -58.21 67.29 -137.77
C ARG A 89 -59.44 66.67 -137.12
N PHE A 90 -59.85 67.22 -135.98
CA PHE A 90 -61.06 66.84 -135.26
C PHE A 90 -62.25 67.76 -135.62
N HIS A 91 -63.46 67.29 -135.30
CA HIS A 91 -64.74 68.01 -135.43
C HIS A 91 -65.23 68.30 -136.85
N LYS A 92 -64.64 69.26 -137.55
CA LYS A 92 -65.09 69.69 -138.88
C LYS A 92 -64.11 69.20 -139.92
N ARG A 93 -64.63 68.57 -140.97
CA ARG A 93 -63.83 67.89 -142.01
C ARG A 93 -62.79 66.97 -141.36
N CYS A 94 -63.27 66.04 -140.52
CA CYS A 94 -62.42 65.09 -139.81
C CYS A 94 -61.49 64.39 -140.80
N GLU A 95 -60.20 64.41 -140.48
CA GLU A 95 -59.14 63.97 -141.36
C GLU A 95 -58.00 63.45 -140.51
N THR A 96 -57.44 62.31 -140.87
CA THR A 96 -56.23 61.76 -140.28
C THR A 96 -55.26 61.51 -141.42
N GLU A 97 -54.01 61.96 -141.27
CA GLU A 97 -52.95 61.78 -142.25
C GLU A 97 -51.69 61.34 -141.51
N LEU A 98 -51.05 60.29 -142.00
CA LEU A 98 -49.77 59.82 -141.54
C LEU A 98 -48.79 59.86 -142.70
N THR A 99 -47.63 60.47 -142.48
CA THR A 99 -46.47 60.34 -143.36
C THR A 99 -45.33 59.72 -142.57
N VAL A 100 -45.05 58.45 -142.79
CA VAL A 100 -43.84 57.79 -142.31
C VAL A 100 -42.66 58.25 -143.16
N LEU A 101 -41.61 58.74 -142.51
CA LEU A 101 -40.37 59.22 -143.11
C LEU A 101 -39.27 58.15 -143.09
N ALA A 102 -39.25 57.32 -142.04
CA ALA A 102 -38.33 56.20 -141.85
C ALA A 102 -39.07 55.05 -141.14
N PRO A 103 -38.69 53.77 -141.35
CA PRO A 103 -37.57 53.31 -142.17
C PRO A 103 -37.85 53.33 -143.67
N GLN A 104 -39.13 53.25 -144.07
CA GLN A 104 -39.59 53.36 -145.45
C GLN A 104 -40.64 54.45 -145.54
N ARG A 105 -40.58 55.26 -146.60
CA ARG A 105 -41.52 56.35 -146.81
C ARG A 105 -42.91 55.80 -147.14
N GLU A 106 -43.90 56.12 -146.32
CA GLU A 106 -45.27 55.64 -146.42
C GLU A 106 -46.24 56.80 -146.15
N GLN A 107 -47.32 56.90 -146.92
CA GLN A 107 -48.37 57.88 -146.67
C GLN A 107 -49.72 57.18 -146.58
N LEU A 108 -50.37 57.34 -145.43
CA LEU A 108 -51.68 56.76 -145.13
C LEU A 108 -52.64 57.87 -144.69
N THR A 109 -53.93 57.62 -144.84
CA THR A 109 -54.97 58.54 -144.38
C THR A 109 -56.09 57.78 -143.66
N GLY A 110 -56.93 58.50 -142.92
CA GLY A 110 -58.10 57.93 -142.22
C GLY A 110 -57.76 56.96 -141.09
N ASP A 111 -58.59 55.93 -140.92
CA ASP A 111 -58.45 54.94 -139.85
C ASP A 111 -57.17 54.10 -139.97
N GLU A 112 -56.76 53.75 -141.20
CA GLU A 112 -55.50 53.01 -141.46
C GLU A 112 -54.29 53.77 -140.93
N ALA A 113 -54.25 55.10 -141.13
CA ALA A 113 -53.20 55.95 -140.58
C ALA A 113 -53.18 55.92 -139.04
N HIS A 114 -54.35 55.90 -138.37
CA HIS A 114 -54.41 55.83 -136.91
C HIS A 114 -54.01 54.47 -136.35
N GLU A 115 -54.50 53.39 -136.97
CA GLU A 115 -54.15 52.02 -136.56
C GLU A 115 -52.67 51.74 -136.80
N ARG A 116 -52.08 52.27 -137.87
CA ARG A 116 -50.63 52.16 -138.12
C ARG A 116 -49.81 52.85 -137.05
N VAL A 117 -50.19 54.06 -136.62
CA VAL A 117 -49.50 54.76 -135.52
C VAL A 117 -49.61 53.99 -134.22
N ARG A 118 -50.80 53.47 -133.88
CA ARG A 118 -50.99 52.65 -132.67
C ARG A 118 -50.14 51.39 -132.69
N ALA A 119 -50.10 50.68 -133.82
CA ALA A 119 -49.25 49.50 -133.96
C ALA A 119 -47.75 49.84 -133.80
N MET A 120 -47.28 50.93 -134.40
CA MET A 120 -45.89 51.37 -134.23
C MET A 120 -45.57 51.71 -132.77
N LEU A 121 -46.51 52.32 -132.03
CA LEU A 121 -46.32 52.65 -130.61
C LEU A 121 -46.39 51.42 -129.71
N ASP A 122 -47.37 50.53 -129.89
CA ASP A 122 -47.48 49.29 -129.10
C ASP A 122 -46.26 48.37 -129.31
N GLU A 123 -45.64 48.40 -130.50
CA GLU A 123 -44.41 47.68 -130.81
C GLU A 123 -43.16 48.28 -130.13
N THR A 124 -43.06 49.61 -130.06
CA THR A 124 -41.78 50.29 -129.79
C THR A 124 -41.76 51.14 -128.52
N VAL A 125 -42.87 51.27 -127.82
CA VAL A 125 -43.00 52.12 -126.62
C VAL A 125 -43.58 51.33 -125.47
N ASP A 126 -42.87 51.28 -124.36
CA ASP A 126 -43.44 50.84 -123.08
C ASP A 126 -44.45 51.90 -122.61
N THR A 127 -45.74 51.60 -122.83
CA THR A 127 -46.84 52.52 -122.51
C THR A 127 -46.98 52.76 -121.01
N CYS A 128 -46.64 51.79 -120.16
CA CYS A 128 -46.59 51.97 -118.71
C CYS A 128 -45.46 52.92 -118.31
N LEU A 129 -44.28 52.78 -118.92
CA LEU A 129 -43.17 53.71 -118.71
C LEU A 129 -43.50 55.12 -119.20
N TRP A 130 -44.13 55.25 -120.38
CA TRP A 130 -44.56 56.53 -120.94
C TRP A 130 -45.56 57.25 -120.04
N GLN A 131 -46.51 56.52 -119.44
CA GLN A 131 -47.44 57.10 -118.48
C GLN A 131 -46.76 57.46 -117.16
N ALA A 132 -45.86 56.60 -116.65
CA ALA A 132 -45.15 56.84 -115.39
C ALA A 132 -44.17 58.03 -115.45
N GLN A 133 -43.60 58.33 -116.62
CA GLN A 133 -42.65 59.43 -116.83
C GLN A 133 -43.29 60.82 -116.99
N ARG A 134 -44.62 60.92 -116.86
CA ARG A 134 -45.35 62.19 -116.91
C ARG A 134 -45.70 62.68 -115.51
N VAL A 135 -45.41 63.95 -115.26
CA VAL A 135 -45.83 64.67 -114.05
C VAL A 135 -46.88 65.69 -114.48
N LEU A 136 -48.16 65.36 -114.28
CA LEU A 136 -49.28 66.26 -114.56
C LEU A 136 -49.69 66.99 -113.27
N GLN A 137 -50.16 68.24 -113.39
CA GLN A 137 -50.45 69.12 -112.25
C GLN A 137 -51.42 68.50 -111.20
N SER A 138 -52.31 67.59 -111.60
CA SER A 138 -53.28 66.93 -110.71
C SER A 138 -52.73 65.74 -109.92
N SER A 139 -51.51 65.25 -110.21
CA SER A 139 -50.95 64.00 -109.63
C SER A 139 -49.49 64.07 -109.17
N SER A 140 -48.92 65.28 -109.00
CA SER A 140 -47.47 65.49 -108.77
C SER A 140 -46.88 64.88 -107.49
N THR A 141 -47.70 64.58 -106.46
CA THR A 141 -47.23 64.01 -105.17
C THR A 141 -47.52 62.52 -104.98
N ALA A 142 -48.14 61.85 -105.95
CA ALA A 142 -48.41 60.42 -105.87
C ALA A 142 -47.11 59.59 -105.94
N VAL A 143 -47.06 58.46 -105.21
CA VAL A 143 -45.95 57.50 -105.29
C VAL A 143 -45.87 56.97 -106.71
N VAL A 144 -44.67 56.94 -107.28
CA VAL A 144 -44.44 56.37 -108.61
C VAL A 144 -44.50 54.85 -108.51
N ASP A 145 -45.46 54.23 -109.19
CA ASP A 145 -45.56 52.77 -109.28
C ASP A 145 -44.92 52.30 -110.57
N LEU A 146 -43.81 51.54 -110.46
CA LEU A 146 -43.00 51.09 -111.58
C LEU A 146 -43.04 49.58 -111.77
N SER A 147 -43.84 48.85 -110.98
CA SER A 147 -43.89 47.39 -110.97
C SER A 147 -44.40 46.74 -112.26
N GLY A 148 -44.99 47.52 -113.18
CA GLY A 148 -45.51 47.06 -114.48
C GLY A 148 -44.72 47.56 -115.69
N CYS A 149 -43.54 48.16 -115.50
CA CYS A 149 -42.71 48.65 -116.60
C CYS A 149 -41.79 47.54 -117.13
N ASP A 150 -42.10 46.99 -118.31
CA ASP A 150 -41.34 45.90 -118.92
C ASP A 150 -39.91 46.32 -119.27
N ALA A 151 -39.71 47.56 -119.74
CA ALA A 151 -38.39 48.08 -120.07
C ALA A 151 -37.50 48.22 -118.82
N LEU A 152 -38.08 48.59 -117.67
CA LEU A 152 -37.36 48.69 -116.40
C LEU A 152 -37.08 47.32 -115.79
N SER A 153 -38.04 46.39 -115.86
CA SER A 153 -37.85 45.00 -115.41
C SER A 153 -36.72 44.31 -116.18
N ARG A 154 -36.66 44.46 -117.51
CA ARG A 154 -35.54 43.94 -118.33
C ARG A 154 -34.20 44.55 -117.93
N ALA A 155 -34.15 45.87 -117.69
CA ALA A 155 -32.91 46.53 -117.25
C ALA A 155 -32.42 46.04 -115.88
N LEU A 156 -33.36 45.75 -114.97
CA LEU A 156 -33.07 45.20 -113.65
C LEU A 156 -32.67 43.73 -113.70
N ASP A 157 -33.29 42.91 -114.56
CA ASP A 157 -32.89 41.51 -114.78
C ASP A 157 -31.47 41.39 -115.34
N VAL A 158 -31.12 42.24 -116.31
CA VAL A 158 -29.76 42.32 -116.86
C VAL A 158 -28.75 42.75 -115.78
N SER A 159 -29.13 43.67 -114.89
CA SER A 159 -28.27 44.15 -113.79
C SER A 159 -28.19 43.16 -112.62
N ALA A 160 -29.23 42.36 -112.38
CA ALA A 160 -29.29 41.36 -111.31
C ALA A 160 -28.60 40.04 -111.68
N GLY A 161 -28.26 39.84 -112.97
CA GLY A 161 -27.61 38.65 -113.52
C GLY A 161 -28.58 37.47 -113.59
N GLU A 162 -28.70 36.82 -114.77
CA GLU A 162 -29.60 35.70 -115.09
C GLU A 162 -30.07 34.87 -113.88
N ALA A 163 -31.21 35.25 -113.30
CA ALA A 163 -31.89 34.46 -112.29
C ALA A 163 -32.83 33.48 -113.00
N VAL A 164 -32.49 32.20 -112.91
CA VAL A 164 -33.33 31.07 -113.33
C VAL A 164 -34.73 31.21 -112.73
N ALA A 165 -35.76 31.11 -113.57
CA ALA A 165 -37.17 31.15 -113.17
C ALA A 165 -37.48 30.11 -112.08
N LEU A 166 -37.93 30.58 -110.91
CA LEU A 166 -38.32 29.74 -109.77
C LEU A 166 -39.78 29.26 -109.92
N SER A 167 -39.98 27.95 -109.79
CA SER A 167 -41.29 27.28 -109.82
C SER A 167 -41.95 27.26 -108.43
N GLY A 168 -43.26 27.46 -108.35
CA GLY A 168 -44.02 27.74 -107.11
C GLY A 168 -44.22 26.61 -106.08
N THR A 169 -43.26 25.72 -105.84
CA THR A 169 -43.34 24.62 -104.83
C THR A 169 -42.49 24.80 -103.57
N GLU A 170 -41.76 25.91 -103.45
CA GLU A 170 -40.82 26.20 -102.35
C GLU A 170 -41.44 26.26 -100.92
N PRO A 171 -42.66 26.77 -100.69
CA PRO A 171 -43.24 26.85 -99.33
C PRO A 171 -43.44 25.47 -98.68
N LEU A 172 -43.87 24.48 -99.46
CA LEU A 172 -44.19 23.13 -98.97
C LEU A 172 -42.96 22.32 -98.56
N LEU A 173 -41.78 22.64 -99.10
CA LEU A 173 -40.55 21.93 -98.76
C LEU A 173 -39.97 22.43 -97.42
N ILE A 174 -40.06 23.73 -97.15
CA ILE A 174 -39.54 24.35 -95.91
C ILE A 174 -40.31 23.84 -94.69
N ASP A 175 -41.63 23.77 -94.77
CA ASP A 175 -42.46 23.28 -93.66
C ASP A 175 -42.16 21.80 -93.33
N ARG A 176 -41.91 20.98 -94.35
CA ARG A 176 -41.52 19.56 -94.15
C ARG A 176 -40.15 19.40 -93.49
N VAL A 177 -39.22 20.32 -93.76
CA VAL A 177 -37.90 20.32 -93.10
C VAL A 177 -38.05 20.72 -91.63
N GLU A 178 -38.92 21.67 -91.32
CA GLU A 178 -39.23 22.06 -89.94
C GLU A 178 -39.90 20.91 -89.17
N ASP A 179 -40.86 20.21 -89.77
CA ASP A 179 -41.56 19.08 -89.14
C ASP A 179 -40.60 17.90 -88.84
N GLU A 180 -39.70 17.55 -89.76
CA GLU A 180 -38.71 16.49 -89.52
C GLU A 180 -37.72 16.89 -88.42
N TYR A 181 -37.33 18.17 -88.32
CA TYR A 181 -36.49 18.68 -87.25
C TYR A 181 -37.16 18.55 -85.86
N LEU A 182 -38.47 18.84 -85.78
CA LEU A 182 -39.21 18.83 -84.52
C LEU A 182 -39.42 17.42 -83.92
N ARG A 183 -39.19 16.36 -84.69
CA ARG A 183 -39.19 14.97 -84.18
C ARG A 183 -38.02 14.67 -83.24
N TYR A 184 -36.91 15.39 -83.43
CA TYR A 184 -35.64 15.16 -82.72
C TYR A 184 -35.27 16.29 -81.78
N PHE A 185 -35.68 17.52 -82.11
CA PHE A 185 -35.35 18.72 -81.35
C PHE A 185 -36.57 19.57 -81.05
N THR A 186 -36.54 20.29 -79.94
CA THR A 186 -37.49 21.38 -79.71
C THR A 186 -37.19 22.54 -80.67
N ARG A 187 -38.13 23.48 -80.83
CA ARG A 187 -37.88 24.74 -81.56
C ARG A 187 -36.62 25.50 -81.09
N THR A 188 -36.24 25.31 -79.83
CA THR A 188 -35.06 25.89 -79.18
C THR A 188 -33.78 25.04 -79.31
N GLY A 189 -33.82 23.92 -80.03
CA GLY A 189 -32.66 23.06 -80.29
C GLY A 189 -32.32 22.05 -79.17
N ARG A 190 -33.22 21.82 -78.21
CA ARG A 190 -32.98 20.79 -77.18
C ARG A 190 -33.43 19.41 -77.68
N PRO A 191 -32.68 18.33 -77.39
CA PRO A 191 -33.11 16.96 -77.66
C PRO A 191 -34.53 16.67 -77.14
N THR A 192 -35.38 16.10 -77.98
CA THR A 192 -36.75 15.69 -77.62
C THR A 192 -37.19 14.48 -78.44
N GLY A 193 -38.37 13.94 -78.14
CA GLY A 193 -39.01 12.90 -78.93
C GLY A 193 -38.13 11.66 -79.11
N GLU A 194 -37.90 11.28 -80.37
CA GLU A 194 -37.13 10.09 -80.73
C GLU A 194 -35.70 10.13 -80.19
N TRP A 195 -35.08 11.31 -80.15
CA TRP A 195 -33.68 11.47 -79.71
C TRP A 195 -33.52 11.33 -78.19
N ALA A 196 -34.45 11.91 -77.42
CA ALA A 196 -34.46 11.77 -75.96
C ALA A 196 -34.77 10.34 -75.51
N ALA A 197 -35.68 9.64 -76.20
CA ALA A 197 -36.03 8.26 -75.91
C ALA A 197 -34.84 7.31 -76.13
N ALA A 198 -34.14 7.42 -77.27
CA ALA A 198 -32.95 6.61 -77.56
C ALA A 198 -31.81 6.87 -76.57
N THR A 199 -31.62 8.13 -76.15
CA THR A 199 -30.62 8.50 -75.12
C THR A 199 -30.94 7.87 -73.77
N THR A 200 -32.21 7.85 -73.38
CA THR A 200 -32.64 7.28 -72.08
C THR A 200 -32.51 5.76 -72.07
N ARG A 201 -32.87 5.09 -73.17
CA ARG A 201 -32.71 3.64 -73.34
C ARG A 201 -31.25 3.21 -73.26
N LEU A 202 -30.35 3.94 -73.92
CA LEU A 202 -28.91 3.66 -73.85
C LEU A 202 -28.39 3.78 -72.42
N ARG A 203 -28.76 4.84 -71.69
CA ARG A 203 -28.33 5.03 -70.30
C ARG A 203 -28.82 3.90 -69.37
N ALA A 204 -30.08 3.51 -69.51
CA ALA A 204 -30.65 2.40 -68.74
C ALA A 204 -29.96 1.06 -69.04
N ALA A 205 -29.60 0.80 -70.31
CA ALA A 205 -28.85 -0.39 -70.69
C ALA A 205 -27.40 -0.38 -70.16
N GLU A 206 -26.74 0.78 -70.15
CA GLU A 206 -25.40 0.94 -69.54
C GLU A 206 -25.43 0.72 -68.01
N GLU A 207 -26.44 1.25 -67.31
CA GLU A 207 -26.67 1.01 -65.88
C GLU A 207 -26.89 -0.50 -65.60
N ALA A 208 -27.73 -1.17 -66.40
CA ALA A 208 -27.97 -2.61 -66.27
C ALA A 208 -26.71 -3.47 -66.49
N VAL A 209 -25.86 -3.11 -67.46
CA VAL A 209 -24.55 -3.76 -67.67
C VAL A 209 -23.65 -3.57 -66.45
N ALA A 210 -23.59 -2.37 -65.88
CA ALA A 210 -22.77 -2.09 -64.70
C ALA A 210 -23.21 -2.93 -63.48
N GLU A 211 -24.53 -3.05 -63.24
CA GLU A 211 -25.08 -3.87 -62.17
C GLU A 211 -24.79 -5.37 -62.39
N ALA A 212 -25.02 -5.87 -63.61
CA ALA A 212 -24.77 -7.27 -63.93
C ALA A 212 -23.28 -7.63 -63.87
N ALA A 213 -22.39 -6.72 -64.32
CA ALA A 213 -20.94 -6.90 -64.24
C ALA A 213 -20.45 -6.92 -62.79
N ALA A 214 -21.00 -6.04 -61.93
CA ALA A 214 -20.71 -6.07 -60.50
C ALA A 214 -21.19 -7.38 -59.84
N ALA A 215 -22.36 -7.90 -60.24
CA ALA A 215 -22.87 -9.17 -59.76
C ALA A 215 -22.00 -10.37 -60.18
N VAL A 216 -21.43 -10.36 -61.39
CA VAL A 216 -20.46 -11.37 -61.86
C VAL A 216 -19.14 -11.25 -61.10
N ALA A 217 -18.63 -10.03 -60.89
CA ALA A 217 -17.39 -9.81 -60.12
C ALA A 217 -17.48 -10.32 -58.68
N GLN A 218 -18.67 -10.26 -58.05
CA GLN A 218 -18.91 -10.89 -56.74
C GLN A 218 -18.74 -12.41 -56.78
N VAL A 219 -19.12 -13.07 -57.87
CA VAL A 219 -18.91 -14.52 -58.04
C VAL A 219 -17.42 -14.83 -58.14
N ASP A 220 -16.69 -14.10 -58.98
CA ASP A 220 -15.24 -14.31 -59.14
C ASP A 220 -14.49 -14.11 -57.82
N GLU A 221 -14.87 -13.09 -57.05
CA GLU A 221 -14.30 -12.83 -55.72
C GLU A 221 -14.65 -13.93 -54.71
N ALA A 222 -15.89 -14.42 -54.71
CA ALA A 222 -16.29 -15.54 -53.87
C ALA A 222 -15.55 -16.84 -54.25
N VAL A 223 -15.31 -17.10 -55.55
CA VAL A 223 -14.52 -18.25 -56.03
C VAL A 223 -13.06 -18.13 -55.57
N ARG A 224 -12.43 -16.96 -55.72
CA ARG A 224 -11.06 -16.72 -55.21
C ARG A 224 -10.97 -16.94 -53.70
N ARG A 225 -11.90 -16.37 -52.94
CA ARG A 225 -11.96 -16.52 -51.48
C ARG A 225 -12.19 -17.98 -51.09
N HIS A 226 -13.05 -18.71 -51.80
CA HIS A 226 -13.25 -20.15 -51.57
C HIS A 226 -11.96 -20.95 -51.81
N ALA A 227 -11.23 -20.68 -52.90
CA ALA A 227 -9.98 -21.36 -53.21
C ALA A 227 -8.91 -21.11 -52.13
N MET A 228 -8.72 -19.84 -51.73
CA MET A 228 -7.80 -19.48 -50.64
C MET A 228 -8.17 -20.17 -49.32
N LEU A 229 -9.43 -20.07 -48.90
CA LEU A 229 -9.90 -20.70 -47.65
C LEU A 229 -9.76 -22.22 -47.68
N THR A 230 -9.91 -22.86 -48.85
CA THR A 230 -9.71 -24.30 -48.99
C THR A 230 -8.24 -24.69 -48.76
N GLU A 231 -7.30 -23.94 -49.32
CA GLU A 231 -5.86 -24.17 -49.16
C GLU A 231 -5.40 -23.91 -47.72
N GLU A 232 -5.82 -22.79 -47.13
CA GLU A 232 -5.52 -22.45 -45.73
C GLU A 232 -6.11 -23.48 -44.76
N LEU A 233 -7.33 -23.98 -45.03
CA LEU A 233 -7.95 -25.01 -44.20
C LEU A 233 -7.19 -26.35 -44.30
N ALA A 234 -6.67 -26.71 -45.47
CA ALA A 234 -5.84 -27.90 -45.64
C ALA A 234 -4.53 -27.79 -44.86
N GLU A 235 -3.85 -26.64 -44.91
CA GLU A 235 -2.64 -26.38 -44.14
C GLU A 235 -2.91 -26.40 -42.63
N LEU A 236 -3.97 -25.74 -42.17
CA LEU A 236 -4.39 -25.77 -40.76
C LEU A 236 -4.74 -27.17 -40.30
N THR A 237 -5.34 -28.01 -41.16
CA THR A 237 -5.64 -29.41 -40.85
C THR A 237 -4.35 -30.20 -40.58
N ALA A 238 -3.32 -30.05 -41.42
CA ALA A 238 -2.03 -30.70 -41.23
C ALA A 238 -1.35 -30.23 -39.93
N ARG A 239 -1.29 -28.90 -39.70
CA ARG A 239 -0.73 -28.32 -38.47
C ARG A 239 -1.47 -28.78 -37.21
N ARG A 240 -2.79 -28.94 -37.27
CA ARG A 240 -3.61 -29.46 -36.16
C ARG A 240 -3.29 -30.92 -35.86
N GLN A 241 -3.09 -31.75 -36.88
CA GLN A 241 -2.69 -33.16 -36.69
C GLN A 241 -1.30 -33.27 -36.05
N GLU A 242 -0.34 -32.44 -36.47
CA GLU A 242 0.99 -32.39 -35.84
C GLU A 242 0.91 -31.91 -34.38
N ALA A 243 0.14 -30.85 -34.11
CA ALA A 243 -0.05 -30.35 -32.75
C ALA A 243 -0.76 -31.38 -31.86
N ALA A 244 -1.71 -32.15 -32.39
CA ALA A 244 -2.35 -33.24 -31.66
C ALA A 244 -1.34 -34.35 -31.28
N LYS A 245 -0.47 -34.77 -32.22
CA LYS A 245 0.60 -35.75 -31.91
C LYS A 245 1.58 -35.22 -30.86
N ALA A 246 1.95 -33.94 -30.95
CA ALA A 246 2.81 -33.30 -29.96
C ALA A 246 2.14 -33.23 -28.58
N LEU A 247 0.84 -32.91 -28.53
CA LEU A 247 0.05 -32.92 -27.30
C LEU A 247 -0.04 -34.32 -26.69
N ASP A 248 -0.30 -35.36 -27.49
CA ASP A 248 -0.35 -36.74 -26.99
C ASP A 248 1.01 -37.18 -26.42
N THR A 249 2.11 -36.80 -27.08
CA THR A 249 3.48 -37.08 -26.60
C THR A 249 3.76 -36.35 -25.29
N ALA A 250 3.43 -35.06 -25.20
CA ALA A 250 3.61 -34.27 -23.99
C ALA A 250 2.70 -34.75 -22.84
N ARG A 251 1.48 -35.22 -23.16
CA ARG A 251 0.56 -35.82 -22.19
C ARG A 251 1.14 -37.11 -21.61
N ALA A 252 1.62 -38.02 -22.45
CA ALA A 252 2.23 -39.26 -22.01
C ALA A 252 3.46 -39.01 -21.10
N ALA A 253 4.27 -37.99 -21.43
CA ALA A 253 5.39 -37.58 -20.59
C ALA A 253 4.90 -37.01 -19.23
N ALA A 254 3.87 -36.16 -19.24
CA ALA A 254 3.29 -35.59 -18.01
C ALA A 254 2.66 -36.68 -17.12
N GLU A 255 1.98 -37.67 -17.70
CA GLU A 255 1.43 -38.82 -16.99
C GLU A 255 2.52 -39.69 -16.36
N ALA A 256 3.64 -39.91 -17.07
CA ALA A 256 4.80 -40.63 -16.53
C ALA A 256 5.41 -39.89 -15.32
N VAL A 257 5.59 -38.58 -15.42
CA VAL A 257 6.05 -37.73 -14.29
C VAL A 257 5.06 -37.78 -13.12
N ALA A 258 3.75 -37.73 -13.40
CA ALA A 258 2.72 -37.82 -12.38
C ALA A 258 2.74 -39.17 -11.65
N ALA A 259 3.00 -40.27 -12.36
CA ALA A 259 3.15 -41.60 -11.77
C ALA A 259 4.36 -41.68 -10.82
N VAL A 260 5.52 -41.15 -11.23
CA VAL A 260 6.72 -41.09 -10.37
C VAL A 260 6.48 -40.19 -9.15
N ARG A 261 5.81 -39.03 -9.32
CA ARG A 261 5.41 -38.17 -8.19
C ARG A 261 4.49 -38.89 -7.20
N ALA A 262 3.52 -39.66 -7.69
CA ALA A 262 2.61 -40.43 -6.85
C ALA A 262 3.35 -41.52 -6.06
N GLN A 263 4.23 -42.27 -6.73
CA GLN A 263 5.07 -43.28 -6.09
C GLN A 263 6.01 -42.68 -5.05
N LEU A 264 6.63 -41.53 -5.33
CA LEU A 264 7.49 -40.82 -4.38
C LEU A 264 6.70 -40.44 -3.12
N LYS A 265 5.51 -39.85 -3.28
CA LYS A 265 4.66 -39.45 -2.15
C LYS A 265 4.23 -40.65 -1.30
N GLU A 266 3.91 -41.78 -1.92
CA GLU A 266 3.60 -43.02 -1.21
C GLU A 266 4.83 -43.56 -0.44
N ALA A 267 6.01 -43.57 -1.09
CA ALA A 267 7.26 -43.98 -0.47
C ALA A 267 7.66 -43.05 0.71
N GLU A 268 7.44 -41.75 0.60
CA GLU A 268 7.68 -40.78 1.68
C GLU A 268 6.79 -41.03 2.90
N LEU A 269 5.50 -41.34 2.68
CA LEU A 269 4.58 -41.70 3.75
C LEU A 269 5.02 -42.98 4.47
N LEU A 270 5.40 -44.01 3.70
CA LEU A 270 5.94 -45.26 4.25
C LEU A 270 7.27 -45.04 4.98
N ALA A 271 8.16 -44.18 4.46
CA ALA A 271 9.43 -43.84 5.09
C ALA A 271 9.21 -43.13 6.43
N GLY A 272 8.24 -42.21 6.50
CA GLY A 272 7.82 -41.55 7.73
C GLY A 272 7.35 -42.55 8.78
N ALA A 273 6.40 -43.41 8.41
CA ALA A 273 5.88 -44.44 9.31
C ALA A 273 6.97 -45.43 9.79
N ALA A 274 7.87 -45.87 8.88
CA ALA A 274 8.98 -46.75 9.23
C ALA A 274 9.98 -46.08 10.17
N ARG A 275 10.28 -44.78 9.96
CA ARG A 275 11.16 -43.99 10.85
C ARG A 275 10.57 -43.85 12.25
N ASP A 276 9.29 -43.52 12.36
CA ASP A 276 8.62 -43.37 13.65
C ASP A 276 8.61 -44.69 14.43
N ARG A 277 8.34 -45.80 13.73
CA ARG A 277 8.38 -47.15 14.29
C ARG A 277 9.79 -47.55 14.75
N ALA A 278 10.82 -47.25 13.95
CA ALA A 278 12.21 -47.46 14.33
C ALA A 278 12.61 -46.61 15.55
N GLY A 279 12.17 -45.35 15.60
CA GLY A 279 12.38 -44.46 16.74
C GLY A 279 11.74 -44.98 18.02
N ALA A 280 10.49 -45.42 17.96
CA ALA A 280 9.76 -45.98 19.10
C ALA A 280 10.43 -47.26 19.64
N SER A 281 10.80 -48.21 18.77
CA SER A 281 11.47 -49.44 19.20
C SER A 281 12.87 -49.19 19.75
N ARG A 282 13.62 -48.25 19.17
CA ARG A 282 14.93 -47.85 19.70
C ARG A 282 14.80 -47.22 21.09
N ALA A 283 13.84 -46.31 21.28
CA ALA A 283 13.60 -45.68 22.58
C ALA A 283 13.24 -46.72 23.65
N ALA A 284 12.39 -47.69 23.31
CA ALA A 284 12.06 -48.80 24.19
C ALA A 284 13.28 -49.67 24.52
N ALA A 285 14.15 -49.98 23.55
CA ALA A 285 15.38 -50.74 23.76
C ALA A 285 16.39 -49.99 24.65
N ASP A 286 16.54 -48.68 24.45
CA ASP A 286 17.44 -47.85 25.25
C ASP A 286 16.93 -47.69 26.70
N GLU A 287 15.62 -47.52 26.89
CA GLU A 287 15.01 -47.52 28.23
C GLU A 287 15.17 -48.87 28.93
N ARG A 288 14.99 -49.98 28.21
CA ARG A 288 15.23 -51.33 28.73
C ARG A 288 16.67 -51.50 29.19
N ARG A 289 17.64 -51.02 28.41
CA ARG A 289 19.06 -51.03 28.79
C ARG A 289 19.30 -50.21 30.06
N ARG A 290 18.74 -49.00 30.15
CA ARG A 290 18.87 -48.13 31.34
C ARG A 290 18.32 -48.79 32.60
N LEU A 291 17.12 -49.37 32.54
CA LEU A 291 16.51 -50.06 33.68
C LEU A 291 17.36 -51.24 34.15
N ARG A 292 17.95 -52.02 33.23
CA ARG A 292 18.87 -53.12 33.60
C ARG A 292 20.11 -52.61 34.31
N THR A 293 20.75 -51.56 33.78
CA THR A 293 21.91 -50.95 34.43
C THR A 293 21.57 -50.35 35.80
N ASP A 294 20.41 -49.71 35.95
CA ASP A 294 19.93 -49.18 37.23
C ASP A 294 19.69 -50.30 38.26
N ILE A 295 19.09 -51.43 37.84
CA ILE A 295 18.91 -52.62 38.70
C ILE A 295 20.25 -53.22 39.13
N GLU A 296 21.23 -53.31 38.23
CA GLU A 296 22.58 -53.80 38.54
C GLU A 296 23.27 -52.88 39.57
N ALA A 297 23.24 -51.56 39.36
CA ALA A 297 23.81 -50.58 40.27
C ALA A 297 23.14 -50.61 41.66
N ARG A 298 21.80 -50.67 41.71
CA ARG A 298 21.03 -50.78 42.96
C ARG A 298 21.30 -52.09 43.70
N SER A 299 21.42 -53.20 42.97
CA SER A 299 21.76 -54.50 43.56
C SER A 299 23.16 -54.48 44.18
N ALA A 300 24.13 -53.86 43.52
CA ALA A 300 25.48 -53.68 44.06
C ALA A 300 25.48 -52.80 45.32
N ALA A 301 24.76 -51.67 45.31
CA ALA A 301 24.62 -50.79 46.47
C ALA A 301 23.94 -51.47 47.67
N ILE A 302 22.97 -52.35 47.43
CA ILE A 302 22.39 -53.19 48.48
C ILE A 302 23.44 -54.13 49.07
N GLY A 303 24.26 -54.78 48.25
CA GLY A 303 25.35 -55.65 48.74
C GLY A 303 26.35 -54.89 49.63
N GLU A 304 26.70 -53.65 49.29
CA GLU A 304 27.53 -52.78 50.14
C GLU A 304 26.83 -52.40 51.46
N LEU A 305 25.53 -52.08 51.41
CA LEU A 305 24.74 -51.75 52.59
C LEU A 305 24.54 -52.97 53.51
N GLU A 306 24.34 -54.17 52.97
CA GLU A 306 24.25 -55.42 53.73
C GLU A 306 25.56 -55.68 54.49
N ALA A 307 26.71 -55.53 53.83
CA ALA A 307 28.01 -55.65 54.46
C ALA A 307 28.21 -54.60 55.56
N ALA A 308 27.80 -53.34 55.33
CA ALA A 308 27.88 -52.27 56.32
C ALA A 308 26.95 -52.52 57.53
N VAL A 309 25.74 -53.05 57.32
CA VAL A 309 24.83 -53.45 58.41
C VAL A 309 25.42 -54.60 59.23
N ALA A 310 26.03 -55.60 58.59
CA ALA A 310 26.69 -56.70 59.29
C ALA A 310 27.84 -56.21 60.17
N ALA A 311 28.72 -55.36 59.63
CA ALA A 311 29.82 -54.76 60.40
C ALA A 311 29.30 -53.88 61.56
N ALA A 312 28.28 -53.05 61.31
CA ALA A 312 27.68 -52.23 62.37
C ALA A 312 26.97 -53.06 63.46
N ALA A 313 26.43 -54.23 63.11
CA ALA A 313 25.83 -55.16 64.07
C ALA A 313 26.89 -55.80 64.98
N GLU A 314 28.05 -56.17 64.42
CA GLU A 314 29.20 -56.67 65.17
C GLU A 314 29.78 -55.58 66.10
N ASP A 315 29.94 -54.36 65.59
CA ASP A 315 30.36 -53.19 66.40
C ASP A 315 29.38 -52.92 67.55
N HIS A 316 28.07 -53.02 67.30
CA HIS A 316 27.05 -52.87 68.33
C HIS A 316 27.11 -54.00 69.38
N SER A 317 27.28 -55.25 68.96
CA SER A 317 27.45 -56.39 69.86
C SER A 317 28.68 -56.22 70.76
N THR A 318 29.81 -55.86 70.17
CA THR A 318 31.05 -55.59 70.90
C THR A 318 30.88 -54.44 71.90
N ALA A 319 30.23 -53.35 71.47
CA ALA A 319 29.92 -52.23 72.37
C ALA A 319 28.97 -52.61 73.50
N ALA A 320 28.03 -53.54 73.26
CA ALA A 320 27.09 -54.04 74.26
C ALA A 320 27.81 -54.86 75.33
N GLU A 321 28.69 -55.79 74.92
CA GLU A 321 29.52 -56.58 75.84
C GLU A 321 30.44 -55.69 76.68
N VAL A 322 31.06 -54.68 76.08
CA VAL A 322 31.91 -53.71 76.80
C VAL A 322 31.10 -52.88 77.79
N ALA A 323 29.90 -52.44 77.42
CA ALA A 323 29.01 -51.70 78.30
C ALA A 323 28.54 -52.57 79.48
N GLU A 324 28.12 -53.81 79.24
CA GLU A 324 27.73 -54.77 80.29
C GLU A 324 28.88 -55.05 81.25
N SER A 325 30.08 -55.31 80.73
CA SER A 325 31.28 -55.53 81.55
C SER A 325 31.64 -54.30 82.38
N ALA A 326 31.54 -53.10 81.81
CA ALA A 326 31.81 -51.85 82.50
C ALA A 326 30.78 -51.54 83.59
N GLU A 327 29.49 -51.80 83.34
CA GLU A 327 28.39 -51.67 84.31
C GLU A 327 28.60 -52.63 85.49
N ALA A 328 28.90 -53.90 85.21
CA ALA A 328 29.19 -54.90 86.24
C ALA A 328 30.41 -54.53 87.08
N ALA A 329 31.47 -53.98 86.46
CA ALA A 329 32.66 -53.51 87.18
C ALA A 329 32.37 -52.25 88.03
N ALA A 330 31.47 -51.37 87.58
CA ALA A 330 31.02 -50.22 88.36
C ALA A 330 30.19 -50.65 89.57
N GLU A 331 29.28 -51.61 89.40
CA GLU A 331 28.48 -52.17 90.49
C GLU A 331 29.35 -52.90 91.52
N GLN A 332 30.35 -53.67 91.06
CA GLN A 332 31.30 -54.31 91.98
C GLN A 332 32.13 -53.29 92.76
N ALA A 333 32.59 -52.21 92.11
CA ALA A 333 33.32 -51.14 92.78
C ALA A 333 32.45 -50.39 93.80
N ARG A 334 31.16 -50.24 93.53
CA ARG A 334 30.18 -49.67 94.47
C ARG A 334 30.03 -50.53 95.72
N LYS A 335 29.92 -51.86 95.57
CA LYS A 335 29.88 -52.79 96.70
C LYS A 335 31.15 -52.72 97.55
N VAL A 336 32.33 -52.67 96.91
CA VAL A 336 33.61 -52.50 97.62
C VAL A 336 33.67 -51.17 98.38
N LEU A 337 33.13 -50.10 97.81
CA LEU A 337 33.01 -48.81 98.49
C LEU A 337 32.14 -48.91 99.75
N GLU A 338 30.95 -49.52 99.65
CA GLU A 338 30.04 -49.75 100.76
C GLU A 338 30.70 -50.62 101.86
N ASP A 339 31.34 -51.73 101.49
CA ASP A 339 32.06 -52.60 102.43
C ASP A 339 33.23 -51.88 103.12
N SER A 340 33.97 -51.05 102.37
CA SER A 340 35.09 -50.29 102.94
C SER A 340 34.63 -49.23 103.94
N GLN A 341 33.44 -48.64 103.74
CA GLN A 341 32.84 -47.70 104.68
C GLN A 341 32.50 -48.41 106.00
N ILE A 342 31.89 -49.59 105.93
CA ILE A 342 31.57 -50.42 107.11
C ILE A 342 32.85 -50.73 107.91
N ARG A 343 33.96 -51.06 107.23
CA ARG A 343 35.25 -51.34 107.89
C ARG A 343 35.86 -50.12 108.56
N VAL A 344 35.74 -48.93 107.95
CA VAL A 344 36.19 -47.67 108.57
C VAL A 344 35.40 -47.38 109.83
N ASP A 345 34.08 -47.53 109.78
CA ASP A 345 33.22 -47.23 110.93
C ASP A 345 33.48 -48.22 112.09
N ALA A 346 33.64 -49.51 111.80
CA ALA A 346 34.03 -50.51 112.79
C ALA A 346 35.41 -50.22 113.42
N ALA A 347 36.42 -49.87 112.61
CA ALA A 347 37.76 -49.54 113.12
C ALA A 347 37.75 -48.25 113.98
N ARG A 348 36.92 -47.26 113.63
CA ARG A 348 36.73 -46.05 114.46
C ARG A 348 36.13 -46.40 115.82
N GLU A 349 35.12 -47.26 115.84
CA GLU A 349 34.47 -47.69 117.08
C GLU A 349 35.45 -48.42 118.00
N THR A 350 36.29 -49.31 117.47
CA THR A 350 37.34 -50.00 118.26
C THR A 350 38.35 -49.02 118.88
N VAL A 351 38.82 -48.02 118.12
CA VAL A 351 39.75 -47.00 118.65
C VAL A 351 39.11 -46.20 119.78
N GLN A 352 37.84 -45.80 119.63
CA GLN A 352 37.11 -45.04 120.64
C GLN A 352 36.97 -45.84 121.95
N GLN A 353 36.62 -47.13 121.86
CA GLN A 353 36.47 -48.01 123.02
C GLN A 353 37.79 -48.20 123.80
N LEU A 354 38.94 -48.31 123.10
CA LEU A 354 40.26 -48.44 123.75
C LEU A 354 40.67 -47.16 124.49
N VAL A 355 40.42 -45.98 123.91
CA VAL A 355 40.70 -44.68 124.57
C VAL A 355 39.88 -44.53 125.84
N GLU A 356 38.58 -44.86 125.80
CA GLU A 356 37.71 -44.79 126.97
C GLU A 356 38.15 -45.76 128.09
N ARG A 357 38.70 -46.92 127.73
CA ARG A 357 39.23 -47.89 128.70
C ARG A 357 40.51 -47.42 129.40
N GLU A 358 41.49 -46.89 128.67
CA GLU A 358 42.69 -46.30 129.28
C GLU A 358 42.36 -45.17 130.26
N GLU A 359 41.28 -44.44 130.00
CA GLU A 359 40.77 -43.39 130.89
C GLU A 359 40.16 -43.97 132.18
N VAL A 360 39.36 -45.05 132.06
CA VAL A 360 38.80 -45.80 133.21
C VAL A 360 39.90 -46.31 134.13
N ASP A 361 40.91 -47.00 133.59
CA ASP A 361 42.00 -47.58 134.39
C ASP A 361 42.79 -46.50 135.15
N ARG A 362 43.03 -45.36 134.51
CA ARG A 362 43.74 -44.21 135.10
C ARG A 362 42.96 -43.57 136.25
N ILE A 363 41.65 -43.36 136.07
CA ILE A 363 40.79 -42.77 137.10
C ILE A 363 40.64 -43.74 138.29
N ALA A 364 40.47 -45.05 138.02
CA ALA A 364 40.38 -46.07 139.06
C ALA A 364 41.65 -46.15 139.92
N ALA A 365 42.83 -46.18 139.29
CA ALA A 365 44.11 -46.22 140.01
C ALA A 365 44.35 -44.96 140.88
N ARG A 366 43.87 -43.79 140.41
CA ARG A 366 43.95 -42.53 141.17
C ARG A 366 43.05 -42.56 142.40
N LEU A 367 41.80 -43.01 142.26
CA LEU A 367 40.85 -43.15 143.37
C LEU A 367 41.35 -44.12 144.46
N ALA A 368 41.93 -45.26 144.06
CA ALA A 368 42.47 -46.23 145.02
C ALA A 368 43.58 -45.63 145.92
N LYS A 369 44.41 -44.72 145.38
CA LYS A 369 45.46 -44.01 146.16
C LYS A 369 44.87 -42.97 147.11
N ILE A 370 43.81 -42.26 146.70
CA ILE A 370 43.09 -41.29 147.55
C ILE A 370 42.48 -42.02 148.74
N ASP A 371 41.72 -43.09 148.49
CA ASP A 371 41.03 -43.87 149.54
C ASP A 371 42.02 -44.53 150.54
N ALA A 372 43.24 -44.84 150.12
CA ALA A 372 44.30 -45.32 151.01
C ALA A 372 44.85 -44.20 151.91
N THR A 373 45.07 -43.01 151.35
CA THR A 373 45.62 -41.86 152.07
C THR A 373 44.66 -41.33 153.13
N ASP A 374 43.36 -41.28 152.82
CA ASP A 374 42.32 -40.82 153.76
C ASP A 374 42.20 -41.75 154.98
N ARG A 375 42.28 -43.07 154.77
CA ARG A 375 42.27 -44.06 155.88
C ARG A 375 43.46 -43.90 156.81
N ASP A 376 44.64 -43.61 156.27
CA ASP A 376 45.84 -43.40 157.06
C ASP A 376 45.81 -42.09 157.85
N LEU A 377 45.24 -41.02 157.25
CA LEU A 377 45.08 -39.73 157.91
C LEU A 377 44.14 -39.84 159.12
N ALA A 378 43.01 -40.54 158.98
CA ALA A 378 42.06 -40.77 160.06
C ALA A 378 42.73 -41.46 161.26
N ARG A 379 43.46 -42.56 161.00
CA ARG A 379 44.16 -43.34 162.03
C ARG A 379 45.19 -42.52 162.82
N VAL A 380 46.01 -41.70 162.15
CA VAL A 380 47.03 -40.87 162.83
C VAL A 380 46.38 -39.75 163.64
N THR A 381 45.26 -39.21 163.16
CA THR A 381 44.51 -38.16 163.86
C THR A 381 43.89 -38.69 165.15
N ASP A 382 43.32 -39.90 165.11
CA ASP A 382 42.76 -40.56 166.30
C ASP A 382 43.84 -40.88 167.34
N GLU A 383 45.02 -41.35 166.91
CA GLU A 383 46.12 -41.64 167.83
C GLU A 383 46.63 -40.37 168.54
N LEU A 384 46.74 -39.25 167.81
CA LEU A 384 47.16 -37.97 168.37
C LEU A 384 46.22 -37.46 169.48
N ALA A 385 44.91 -37.71 169.34
CA ALA A 385 43.90 -37.25 170.29
C ALA A 385 44.02 -37.89 171.69
N THR A 386 44.75 -38.99 171.82
CA THR A 386 44.93 -39.72 173.09
C THR A 386 45.99 -39.09 174.01
N ILE A 387 46.87 -38.23 173.50
CA ILE A 387 47.94 -37.59 174.27
C ILE A 387 47.44 -36.24 174.83
N THR A 388 47.16 -36.20 176.14
CA THR A 388 46.60 -35.01 176.83
C THR A 388 47.66 -33.98 177.24
N MET A 389 48.91 -34.40 177.40
CA MET A 389 50.01 -33.53 177.80
C MET A 389 50.39 -32.56 176.68
N THR A 390 50.47 -31.28 177.01
CA THR A 390 50.82 -30.22 176.07
C THR A 390 52.33 -29.92 176.09
N ALA A 391 52.80 -29.21 175.07
CA ALA A 391 54.18 -28.71 175.04
C ALA A 391 54.49 -27.67 176.15
N GLU A 392 53.46 -27.06 176.75
CA GLU A 392 53.60 -26.12 177.86
C GLU A 392 53.76 -26.86 179.19
N ASP A 393 53.04 -27.96 179.36
CA ASP A 393 53.15 -28.84 180.52
C ASP A 393 54.56 -29.44 180.68
N MET A 394 55.16 -29.92 179.58
CA MET A 394 56.54 -30.45 179.59
C MET A 394 57.56 -29.40 180.08
N ARG A 395 57.41 -28.13 179.67
CA ARG A 395 58.30 -27.04 180.09
C ARG A 395 58.20 -26.75 181.58
N ALA A 396 57.00 -26.86 182.15
CA ALA A 396 56.79 -26.66 183.59
C ALA A 396 57.47 -27.76 184.43
N ILE A 397 57.44 -29.01 183.96
CA ILE A 397 58.10 -30.15 184.62
C ILE A 397 59.63 -29.96 184.68
N GLU A 398 60.26 -29.53 183.58
CA GLU A 398 61.72 -29.34 183.53
C GLU A 398 62.18 -28.23 184.48
N ALA A 399 61.43 -27.13 184.59
CA ALA A 399 61.76 -26.03 185.49
C ALA A 399 61.71 -26.44 186.97
N ALA A 400 60.75 -27.27 187.35
CA ALA A 400 60.61 -27.75 188.73
C ALA A 400 61.74 -28.73 189.12
N ALA A 401 62.23 -29.54 188.18
CA ALA A 401 63.33 -30.48 188.42
C ALA A 401 64.64 -29.74 188.73
N ALA A 402 64.94 -28.68 187.97
CA ALA A 402 66.13 -27.87 188.16
C ALA A 402 66.18 -27.20 189.55
N ALA A 403 65.03 -26.85 190.14
CA ALA A 403 64.96 -26.22 191.46
C ALA A 403 65.35 -27.17 192.62
N VAL A 404 65.10 -28.48 192.47
CA VAL A 404 65.46 -29.50 193.47
C VAL A 404 66.97 -29.67 193.57
N ASP A 405 67.66 -29.73 192.43
CA ASP A 405 69.11 -29.93 192.37
C ASP A 405 69.87 -28.78 193.06
N VAL A 406 69.40 -27.54 192.91
CA VAL A 406 70.00 -26.35 193.54
C VAL A 406 69.91 -26.40 195.07
N ALA A 407 68.79 -26.88 195.62
CA ALA A 407 68.56 -26.90 197.06
C ALA A 407 69.40 -27.97 197.79
N LEU A 408 69.69 -29.09 197.14
CA LEU A 408 70.49 -30.18 197.70
C LEU A 408 71.95 -29.76 197.98
N GLY A 409 72.55 -29.01 197.05
CA GLY A 409 73.94 -28.56 197.18
C GLY A 409 74.20 -27.58 198.35
N GLN A 410 73.17 -26.94 198.90
CA GLN A 410 73.33 -25.99 200.02
C GLN A 410 73.47 -26.68 201.38
N VAL A 411 72.90 -27.87 201.57
CA VAL A 411 72.85 -28.57 202.87
C VAL A 411 74.19 -29.21 203.26
N GLU A 412 74.99 -29.69 202.29
CA GLU A 412 76.23 -30.44 202.57
C GLU A 412 77.37 -29.58 203.16
N PHE A 413 77.30 -28.25 203.06
CA PHE A 413 78.43 -27.36 203.35
C PHE A 413 78.63 -27.01 204.86
N ALA A 414 77.77 -27.47 205.79
CA ALA A 414 77.61 -26.84 207.12
C ALA A 414 77.91 -27.66 208.42
N ALA A 415 78.58 -28.83 208.41
CA ALA A 415 78.71 -29.73 209.61
C ALA A 415 80.11 -29.78 210.33
N ALA A 416 80.16 -30.13 211.63
CA ALA A 416 81.38 -30.17 212.51
C ALA A 416 81.76 -31.58 213.06
N ARG A 417 83.06 -31.84 213.36
CA ARG A 417 83.65 -33.17 213.73
C ARG A 417 84.35 -33.19 215.11
N VAL A 418 84.24 -34.31 215.84
CA VAL A 418 84.81 -34.55 217.18
C VAL A 418 85.77 -35.74 217.18
N GLU A 419 86.84 -35.68 217.98
CA GLU A 419 87.88 -36.72 218.13
C GLU A 419 88.29 -36.92 219.61
N LEU A 420 88.51 -38.17 220.02
CA LEU A 420 88.89 -38.63 221.36
C LEU A 420 90.19 -39.45 221.26
N ALA A 421 91.11 -39.31 222.21
CA ALA A 421 92.35 -40.10 222.29
C ALA A 421 92.59 -40.62 223.71
N ALA A 422 92.83 -41.92 223.86
CA ALA A 422 93.00 -42.59 225.15
C ALA A 422 94.47 -42.63 225.59
N ALA A 423 94.75 -42.08 226.78
CA ALA A 423 96.09 -42.08 227.39
C ALA A 423 96.38 -43.35 228.23
N ALA A 424 95.34 -44.08 228.62
CA ALA A 424 95.36 -45.35 229.33
C ALA A 424 94.15 -46.17 228.89
N ASP A 425 94.13 -47.47 229.21
CA ASP A 425 92.98 -48.33 228.93
C ASP A 425 91.74 -47.78 229.64
N VAL A 426 90.75 -47.33 228.86
CA VAL A 426 89.55 -46.66 229.35
C VAL A 426 88.32 -47.13 228.58
N GLU A 427 87.24 -47.43 229.29
CA GLU A 427 85.92 -47.55 228.68
C GLU A 427 85.29 -46.17 228.51
N VAL A 428 84.81 -45.87 227.30
CA VAL A 428 84.05 -44.66 226.97
C VAL A 428 82.68 -45.09 226.45
N ARG A 429 81.60 -44.52 226.98
CA ARG A 429 80.25 -44.65 226.44
C ARG A 429 79.95 -43.51 225.46
N VAL A 430 79.70 -43.82 224.20
CA VAL A 430 79.29 -42.84 223.18
C VAL A 430 77.85 -43.14 222.77
N GLY A 431 76.91 -42.23 223.01
CA GLY A 431 75.50 -42.43 222.61
C GLY A 431 74.85 -43.71 223.17
N GLY A 432 75.33 -44.21 224.30
CA GLY A 432 74.86 -45.45 224.94
C GLY A 432 75.63 -46.73 224.60
N GLU A 433 76.56 -46.72 223.64
CA GLU A 433 77.42 -47.88 223.32
C GLU A 433 78.74 -47.85 224.11
N VAL A 434 79.18 -48.99 224.65
CA VAL A 434 80.44 -49.14 225.40
C VAL A 434 81.60 -49.34 224.43
N LEU A 435 82.61 -48.47 224.49
CA LEU A 435 83.79 -48.47 223.65
C LEU A 435 85.05 -48.60 224.51
N THR A 436 85.76 -49.72 224.41
CA THR A 436 87.02 -49.94 225.14
C THR A 436 88.18 -49.36 224.32
N LEU A 437 88.76 -48.25 224.75
CA LEU A 437 89.94 -47.65 224.12
C LEU A 437 91.19 -48.03 224.90
N THR A 438 92.13 -48.72 224.27
CA THR A 438 93.44 -49.04 224.87
C THR A 438 94.41 -47.86 224.79
N ALA A 439 95.42 -47.84 225.66
CA ALA A 439 96.43 -46.79 225.68
C ALA A 439 97.05 -46.54 224.28
N GLY A 440 96.89 -45.34 223.74
CA GLY A 440 97.38 -44.92 222.43
C GLY A 440 96.35 -44.95 221.29
N GLN A 441 95.12 -45.42 221.51
CA GLN A 441 94.05 -45.40 220.50
C GLN A 441 93.25 -44.09 220.50
N SER A 442 92.80 -43.68 219.29
CA SER A 442 91.89 -42.55 219.08
C SER A 442 90.63 -42.94 218.31
N TRP A 443 89.55 -42.17 218.50
CA TRP A 443 88.21 -42.35 217.93
C TRP A 443 87.65 -40.99 217.43
N SER A 444 86.90 -40.94 216.31
CA SER A 444 86.32 -39.68 215.78
C SER A 444 84.93 -39.85 215.13
N GLN A 445 84.06 -38.83 215.20
CA GLN A 445 82.75 -38.81 214.54
C GLN A 445 82.28 -37.39 214.16
N THR A 446 81.51 -37.27 213.06
CA THR A 446 80.86 -36.01 212.62
C THR A 446 79.47 -35.86 213.25
N ILE A 447 79.16 -34.67 213.76
CA ILE A 447 77.96 -34.42 214.58
C ILE A 447 77.04 -33.42 213.88
N SER A 448 75.88 -33.91 213.42
CA SER A 448 74.79 -33.11 212.85
C SER A 448 73.61 -32.92 213.80
N ALA A 449 73.62 -33.57 214.98
CA ALA A 449 72.59 -33.50 216.02
C ALA A 449 73.23 -33.66 217.43
N ALA A 450 72.54 -33.25 218.50
CA ALA A 450 73.11 -33.31 219.86
C ALA A 450 73.56 -34.73 220.26
N THR A 451 74.79 -34.88 220.79
CA THR A 451 75.41 -36.19 221.10
C THR A 451 76.09 -36.19 222.49
N ASP A 452 75.90 -37.27 223.27
CA ASP A 452 76.43 -37.46 224.64
C ASP A 452 77.62 -38.45 224.68
N LEU A 453 78.66 -38.12 225.47
CA LEU A 453 79.91 -38.85 225.70
C LEU A 453 80.17 -39.06 227.21
N GLU A 454 80.31 -40.30 227.67
CA GLU A 454 80.50 -40.69 229.07
C GLU A 454 81.82 -41.45 229.29
N LEU A 455 82.59 -41.09 230.31
CA LEU A 455 83.70 -41.87 230.86
C LEU A 455 83.29 -42.35 232.26
N PRO A 456 83.05 -43.67 232.48
CA PRO A 456 82.61 -44.22 233.76
C PRO A 456 83.57 -43.82 234.89
N GLU A 457 83.00 -43.33 236.00
CA GLU A 457 83.71 -42.83 237.19
C GLU A 457 84.60 -41.57 236.98
N LEU A 458 84.68 -41.00 235.76
CA LEU A 458 85.55 -39.86 235.40
C LEU A 458 84.81 -38.58 234.97
N LEU A 459 83.96 -38.62 233.93
CA LEU A 459 83.34 -37.41 233.33
C LEU A 459 82.16 -37.75 232.41
N SER A 460 81.19 -36.84 232.28
CA SER A 460 80.17 -36.84 231.22
C SER A 460 80.23 -35.52 230.42
N ILE A 461 80.17 -35.59 229.08
CA ILE A 461 80.26 -34.48 228.10
C ILE A 461 79.08 -34.52 227.12
N ARG A 462 78.46 -33.37 226.82
CA ARG A 462 77.37 -33.20 225.83
C ARG A 462 77.76 -32.19 224.74
N LEU A 463 77.57 -32.54 223.48
CA LEU A 463 77.92 -31.75 222.29
C LEU A 463 76.66 -31.27 221.54
N VAL A 464 76.56 -29.96 221.21
CA VAL A 464 75.39 -29.34 220.53
C VAL A 464 75.86 -28.46 219.34
N PRO A 465 75.38 -28.67 218.09
CA PRO A 465 75.71 -27.82 216.93
C PRO A 465 74.89 -26.51 216.86
N GLY A 466 75.46 -25.47 216.22
CA GLY A 466 74.90 -24.10 216.16
C GLY A 466 73.84 -23.84 215.07
N THR A 467 73.14 -22.71 215.21
CA THR A 467 71.91 -22.29 214.49
C THR A 467 71.89 -22.27 212.94
N PRO A 468 73.01 -22.14 212.16
CA PRO A 468 72.94 -22.07 210.68
C PRO A 468 72.50 -23.33 209.93
N ALA A 469 72.55 -24.53 210.53
CA ALA A 469 72.36 -25.78 209.79
C ALA A 469 70.88 -26.20 209.57
N SER A 470 69.91 -25.70 210.34
CA SER A 470 68.51 -26.16 210.22
C SER A 470 67.70 -25.49 209.09
N ASP A 471 67.99 -24.23 208.76
CA ASP A 471 67.24 -23.46 207.74
C ASP A 471 67.47 -23.98 206.31
N MET A 472 68.63 -24.59 206.05
CA MET A 472 68.96 -25.11 204.71
C MET A 472 68.16 -26.38 204.39
N GLN A 473 67.82 -27.20 205.38
CA GLN A 473 67.05 -28.42 205.18
C GLN A 473 65.61 -28.14 204.72
N ALA A 474 64.97 -27.09 205.24
CA ALA A 474 63.59 -26.72 204.90
C ALA A 474 63.40 -26.29 203.43
N LYS A 475 64.44 -25.70 202.81
CA LYS A 475 64.39 -25.27 201.40
C LYS A 475 64.39 -26.44 200.41
N LEU A 476 65.05 -27.54 200.74
CA LEU A 476 65.10 -28.74 199.89
C LEU A 476 63.73 -29.42 199.78
N ASP A 477 62.97 -29.48 200.87
CA ASP A 477 61.66 -30.14 200.88
C ASP A 477 60.63 -29.38 200.04
N ALA A 478 60.66 -28.04 200.04
CA ALA A 478 59.76 -27.21 199.23
C ALA A 478 59.99 -27.41 197.72
N ALA A 479 61.24 -27.51 197.28
CA ALA A 479 61.56 -27.74 195.87
C ALA A 479 61.09 -29.13 195.41
N ARG A 480 61.21 -30.16 196.25
CA ARG A 480 60.76 -31.53 195.93
C ARG A 480 59.25 -31.61 195.73
N GLU A 481 58.46 -30.90 196.52
CA GLU A 481 57.00 -30.90 196.37
C GLU A 481 56.55 -30.20 195.07
N ALA A 482 57.24 -29.14 194.65
CA ALA A 482 56.95 -28.45 193.39
C ALA A 482 57.12 -29.37 192.17
N LEU A 483 58.20 -30.16 192.13
CA LEU A 483 58.42 -31.16 191.07
C LEU A 483 57.36 -32.26 191.09
N ALA A 484 57.02 -32.79 192.28
CA ALA A 484 55.99 -33.81 192.41
C ALA A 484 54.62 -33.32 191.92
N SER A 485 54.28 -32.05 192.17
CA SER A 485 53.04 -31.43 191.70
C SER A 485 52.98 -31.32 190.17
N ALA A 486 54.06 -30.87 189.52
CA ALA A 486 54.12 -30.75 188.06
C ALA A 486 53.98 -32.11 187.35
N LEU A 487 54.63 -33.15 187.88
CA LEU A 487 54.53 -34.52 187.35
C LEU A 487 53.10 -35.09 187.50
N ARG A 488 52.47 -34.89 188.66
CA ARG A 488 51.08 -35.34 188.90
C ARG A 488 50.07 -34.69 187.97
N LYS A 489 50.21 -33.38 187.70
CA LYS A 489 49.31 -32.66 186.77
C LYS A 489 49.27 -33.31 185.39
N CYS A 490 50.41 -33.85 184.94
CA CYS A 490 50.56 -34.42 183.61
C CYS A 490 50.39 -35.94 183.58
N GLY A 491 50.15 -36.59 184.73
CA GLY A 491 49.98 -38.04 184.83
C GLY A 491 51.25 -38.84 184.49
N VAL A 492 52.42 -38.21 184.56
CA VAL A 492 53.72 -38.81 184.22
C VAL A 492 54.49 -39.12 185.48
N ALA A 493 55.16 -40.28 185.51
CA ALA A 493 55.84 -40.77 186.71
C ALA A 493 57.09 -39.95 187.04
N ASP A 494 57.80 -39.47 186.02
CA ASP A 494 59.03 -38.69 186.12
C ASP A 494 59.22 -37.81 184.88
N VAL A 495 60.31 -37.03 184.90
CA VAL A 495 60.67 -36.11 183.81
C VAL A 495 61.00 -36.85 182.51
N VAL A 496 61.46 -38.11 182.58
CA VAL A 496 61.84 -38.91 181.40
C VAL A 496 60.58 -39.38 180.66
N ALA A 497 59.61 -39.92 181.39
CA ALA A 497 58.31 -40.32 180.84
C ALA A 497 57.58 -39.13 180.19
N ALA A 498 57.72 -37.94 180.77
CA ALA A 498 57.19 -36.71 180.17
C ALA A 498 57.86 -36.39 178.82
N ARG A 499 59.19 -36.54 178.69
CA ARG A 499 59.90 -36.29 177.42
C ARG A 499 59.50 -37.28 176.33
N GLU A 500 59.38 -38.56 176.65
CA GLU A 500 58.98 -39.60 175.70
C GLU A 500 57.58 -39.35 175.14
N LEU A 501 56.64 -38.93 176.00
CA LEU A 501 55.26 -38.64 175.59
C LEU A 501 55.18 -37.40 174.68
N ASP A 502 55.95 -36.32 174.92
CA ASP A 502 55.98 -35.17 173.99
C ASP A 502 56.66 -35.52 172.66
N GLN A 503 57.69 -36.37 172.67
CA GLN A 503 58.32 -36.83 171.43
C GLN A 503 57.33 -37.62 170.56
N ARG A 504 56.57 -38.55 171.15
CA ARG A 504 55.54 -39.31 170.43
C ARG A 504 54.47 -38.39 169.83
N ARG A 505 54.04 -37.37 170.58
CA ARG A 505 53.08 -36.36 170.09
C ARG A 505 53.62 -35.62 168.86
N ARG A 506 54.89 -35.19 168.85
CA ARG A 506 55.50 -34.47 167.72
C ARG A 506 55.58 -35.34 166.45
N GLU A 507 55.92 -36.62 166.59
CA GLU A 507 55.98 -37.56 165.47
C GLU A 507 54.61 -37.74 164.79
N LEU A 508 53.55 -37.90 165.58
CA LEU A 508 52.18 -38.05 165.08
C LEU A 508 51.68 -36.78 164.38
N VAL A 509 51.98 -35.59 164.89
CA VAL A 509 51.65 -34.32 164.20
C VAL A 509 52.31 -34.25 162.83
N ALA A 510 53.62 -34.52 162.76
CA ALA A 510 54.36 -34.47 161.50
C ALA A 510 53.82 -35.49 160.49
N ARG A 511 53.41 -36.67 160.94
CA ARG A 511 52.83 -37.71 160.07
C ARG A 511 51.45 -37.32 159.53
N ARG A 512 50.58 -36.74 160.36
CA ARG A 512 49.28 -36.23 159.94
C ARG A 512 49.43 -35.18 158.84
N ASP A 513 50.35 -34.24 159.03
CA ASP A 513 50.54 -33.14 158.07
C ASP A 513 51.06 -33.64 156.71
N ARG A 514 51.95 -34.64 156.70
CA ARG A 514 52.39 -35.30 155.46
C ARG A 514 51.25 -36.02 154.73
N LEU A 515 50.39 -36.73 155.45
CA LEU A 515 49.25 -37.45 154.86
C LEU A 515 48.21 -36.49 154.29
N ARG A 516 47.96 -35.34 154.95
CA ARG A 516 47.06 -34.31 154.42
C ARG A 516 47.56 -33.74 153.09
N ALA A 517 48.85 -33.40 153.01
CA ALA A 517 49.45 -32.91 151.77
C ALA A 517 49.43 -33.94 150.63
N ALA A 518 49.62 -35.23 150.95
CA ALA A 518 49.53 -36.31 149.97
C ALA A 518 48.10 -36.48 149.42
N GLY A 519 47.07 -36.34 150.27
CA GLY A 519 45.67 -36.37 149.86
C GLY A 519 45.33 -35.23 148.89
N GLU A 520 45.72 -33.99 149.23
CA GLU A 520 45.52 -32.81 148.38
C GLU A 520 46.21 -32.92 147.03
N ALA A 521 47.42 -33.48 146.96
CA ALA A 521 48.13 -33.70 145.70
C ALA A 521 47.44 -34.75 144.80
N LEU A 522 46.82 -35.77 145.39
CA LEU A 522 46.12 -36.82 144.64
C LEU A 522 44.77 -36.35 144.11
N THR A 523 44.05 -35.48 144.82
CA THR A 523 42.77 -34.88 144.34
C THR A 523 43.01 -33.73 143.36
N GLY A 524 44.02 -32.88 143.57
CA GLY A 524 44.26 -31.71 142.73
C GLY A 524 43.01 -30.82 142.64
N ASP A 525 42.59 -30.48 141.42
CA ASP A 525 41.39 -29.65 141.15
C ASP A 525 40.05 -30.44 141.14
N GLU A 526 40.09 -31.77 141.17
CA GLU A 526 38.89 -32.63 141.12
C GLU A 526 38.65 -33.33 142.45
N SER A 527 37.45 -33.16 143.00
CA SER A 527 37.04 -33.91 144.18
C SER A 527 36.95 -35.41 143.87
N ALA A 528 37.20 -36.24 144.88
CA ALA A 528 37.09 -37.70 144.76
C ALA A 528 35.70 -38.12 144.23
N ASP A 529 34.63 -37.41 144.59
CA ASP A 529 33.27 -37.70 144.12
C ASP A 529 33.07 -37.43 142.62
N ARG A 530 33.73 -36.40 142.07
CA ARG A 530 33.70 -36.15 140.62
C ARG A 530 34.46 -37.24 139.86
N LEU A 531 35.61 -37.67 140.38
CA LEU A 531 36.36 -38.80 139.81
C LEU A 531 35.52 -40.09 139.83
N ARG A 532 34.77 -40.35 140.91
CA ARG A 532 33.86 -41.51 141.01
C ARG A 532 32.69 -41.43 140.01
N ALA A 533 32.07 -40.26 139.87
CA ALA A 533 30.97 -40.07 138.92
C ALA A 533 31.44 -40.24 137.46
N ARG A 534 32.62 -39.73 137.12
CA ARG A 534 33.23 -39.90 135.78
C ARG A 534 33.59 -41.36 135.52
N LEU A 535 34.18 -42.06 136.51
CA LEU A 535 34.43 -43.49 136.41
C LEU A 535 33.14 -44.27 136.15
N ALA A 536 32.09 -44.03 136.93
CA ALA A 536 30.79 -44.70 136.75
C ALA A 536 30.16 -44.41 135.37
N GLY A 537 30.28 -43.17 134.88
CA GLY A 537 29.80 -42.78 133.56
C GLY A 537 30.55 -43.45 132.40
N LEU A 538 31.86 -43.66 132.55
CA LEU A 538 32.68 -44.34 131.54
C LEU A 538 32.51 -45.87 131.62
N THR A 539 32.49 -46.46 132.82
CA THR A 539 32.24 -47.90 133.02
C THR A 539 30.84 -48.31 132.58
N GLY A 540 29.82 -47.45 132.77
CA GLY A 540 28.46 -47.72 132.31
C GLY A 540 28.29 -47.74 130.79
N ARG A 541 29.27 -47.19 130.04
CA ARG A 541 29.30 -47.21 128.56
C ARG A 541 30.19 -48.31 128.00
N GLN A 542 30.96 -49.01 128.83
CA GLN A 542 31.79 -50.12 128.37
C GLN A 542 30.91 -51.35 128.10
N PRO A 543 31.07 -52.01 126.94
CA PRO A 543 30.44 -53.30 126.70
C PRO A 543 31.01 -54.38 127.65
N GLN A 544 30.17 -55.31 128.12
CA GLN A 544 30.55 -56.38 129.06
C GLN A 544 31.42 -57.50 128.44
N THR A 545 31.81 -57.38 127.17
CA THR A 545 32.50 -58.43 126.41
C THR A 545 34.02 -58.39 126.59
N ALA A 546 34.58 -59.55 126.92
CA ALA A 546 35.98 -59.77 127.24
C ALA A 546 36.91 -59.99 126.03
N ASP A 547 36.58 -59.48 124.84
CA ASP A 547 37.39 -59.74 123.61
C ASP A 547 38.36 -58.59 123.26
N LEU A 548 38.31 -57.46 123.98
CA LEU A 548 39.19 -56.29 123.74
C LEU A 548 40.51 -56.34 124.55
N PHE A 549 40.91 -57.50 125.07
CA PHE A 549 42.15 -57.64 125.85
C PHE A 549 43.41 -57.90 124.99
N GLU A 550 43.28 -58.03 123.67
CA GLU A 550 44.41 -58.40 122.78
C GLU A 550 44.93 -57.28 121.87
N VAL A 551 44.18 -56.20 121.63
CA VAL A 551 44.57 -55.16 120.68
C VAL A 551 45.01 -53.90 121.42
N ASP A 552 46.25 -53.46 121.19
CA ASP A 552 46.74 -52.19 121.70
C ASP A 552 46.23 -50.99 120.88
N ALA A 553 46.28 -49.80 121.49
CA ALA A 553 45.75 -48.58 120.89
C ALA A 553 46.44 -48.21 119.56
N ASP A 554 47.72 -48.55 119.39
CA ASP A 554 48.48 -48.25 118.18
C ASP A 554 48.08 -49.18 117.02
N THR A 555 47.83 -50.45 117.31
CA THR A 555 47.32 -51.45 116.35
C THR A 555 45.91 -51.06 115.87
N ALA A 556 45.03 -50.62 116.76
CA ALA A 556 43.70 -50.16 116.38
C ALA A 556 43.74 -48.87 115.53
N ARG A 557 44.62 -47.91 115.86
CA ARG A 557 44.82 -46.70 115.03
C ARG A 557 45.39 -47.04 113.65
N ALA A 558 46.36 -47.95 113.57
CA ALA A 558 46.91 -48.41 112.30
C ALA A 558 45.86 -49.13 111.44
N ALA A 559 44.97 -49.91 112.06
CA ALA A 559 43.83 -50.54 111.37
C ALA A 559 42.84 -49.50 110.82
N LEU A 560 42.55 -48.43 111.58
CA LEU A 560 41.72 -47.32 111.11
C LEU A 560 42.35 -46.56 109.94
N GLU A 561 43.64 -46.22 110.01
CA GLU A 561 44.36 -45.58 108.90
C GLU A 561 44.35 -46.46 107.64
N THR A 562 44.57 -47.78 107.82
CA THR A 562 44.51 -48.74 106.72
C THR A 562 43.12 -48.82 106.10
N ALA A 563 42.06 -48.88 106.93
CA ALA A 563 40.68 -48.88 106.46
C ALA A 563 40.32 -47.57 105.74
N ALA A 564 40.76 -46.42 106.27
CA ALA A 564 40.51 -45.11 105.68
C ALA A 564 41.22 -44.93 104.32
N ALA A 565 42.47 -45.40 104.22
CA ALA A 565 43.21 -45.43 102.95
C ALA A 565 42.52 -46.32 101.92
N ALA A 566 42.08 -47.53 102.32
CA ALA A 566 41.34 -48.44 101.47
C ALA A 566 39.99 -47.85 101.00
N HIS A 567 39.27 -47.16 101.87
CA HIS A 567 38.02 -46.47 101.51
C HIS A 567 38.25 -45.33 100.52
N LYS A 568 39.30 -44.50 100.72
CA LYS A 568 39.67 -43.45 99.76
C LYS A 568 40.03 -44.02 98.38
N GLN A 569 40.71 -45.16 98.34
CA GLN A 569 40.99 -45.87 97.10
C GLN A 569 39.69 -46.41 96.46
N ALA A 570 38.79 -46.98 97.25
CA ALA A 570 37.50 -47.47 96.78
C ALA A 570 36.62 -46.34 96.19
N ILE A 571 36.65 -45.12 96.76
CA ILE A 571 35.97 -43.94 96.18
C ILE A 571 36.51 -43.64 94.78
N ALA A 572 37.84 -43.54 94.65
CA ALA A 572 38.49 -43.23 93.38
C ALA A 572 38.23 -44.31 92.31
N ASP A 573 38.30 -45.58 92.70
CA ASP A 573 38.02 -46.71 91.81
C ASP A 573 36.54 -46.76 91.41
N CYS A 574 35.59 -46.51 92.33
CA CYS A 574 34.16 -46.42 92.02
C CYS A 574 33.87 -45.28 91.03
N GLU A 575 34.45 -44.09 91.24
CA GLU A 575 34.25 -42.96 90.31
C GLU A 575 34.85 -43.26 88.92
N LYS A 576 36.04 -43.88 88.87
CA LYS A 576 36.68 -44.28 87.63
C LYS A 576 35.83 -45.31 86.87
N ARG A 577 35.34 -46.35 87.55
CA ARG A 577 34.51 -47.40 86.93
C ARG A 577 33.16 -46.84 86.46
N ARG A 578 32.53 -45.93 87.22
CA ARG A 578 31.32 -45.21 86.78
C ARG A 578 31.55 -44.43 85.49
N LYS A 579 32.64 -43.66 85.38
CA LYS A 579 32.96 -42.91 84.15
C LYS A 579 33.19 -43.83 82.96
N VAL A 580 33.82 -45.00 83.17
CA VAL A 580 34.00 -46.00 82.12
C VAL A 580 32.65 -46.59 81.68
N ALA A 581 31.75 -46.92 82.60
CA ALA A 581 30.41 -47.40 82.29
C ALA A 581 29.58 -46.35 81.51
N GLU A 582 29.58 -45.08 81.95
CA GLU A 582 28.91 -44.00 81.23
C GLU A 582 29.45 -43.81 79.80
N ALA A 583 30.77 -43.88 79.62
CA ALA A 583 31.39 -43.77 78.30
C ALA A 583 31.05 -44.97 77.40
N ALA A 584 31.06 -46.19 77.95
CA ALA A 584 30.67 -47.40 77.23
C ALA A 584 29.20 -47.38 76.84
N GLY A 585 28.30 -46.95 77.74
CA GLY A 585 26.87 -46.77 77.46
C GLY A 585 26.61 -45.75 76.34
N ARG A 586 27.30 -44.61 76.34
CA ARG A 586 27.22 -43.64 75.23
C ARG A 586 27.67 -44.25 73.90
N LYS A 587 28.77 -45.02 73.91
CA LYS A 587 29.28 -45.68 72.70
C LYS A 587 28.30 -46.74 72.19
N LEU A 588 27.66 -47.49 73.09
CA LEU A 588 26.62 -48.45 72.74
C LEU A 588 25.43 -47.76 72.05
N THR A 589 24.93 -46.65 72.60
CA THR A 589 23.85 -45.87 71.97
C THR A 589 24.25 -45.34 70.59
N GLU A 590 25.47 -44.82 70.44
CA GLU A 590 26.00 -44.35 69.14
C GLU A 590 26.01 -45.47 68.09
N ARG A 591 26.51 -46.67 68.47
CA ARG A 591 26.52 -47.83 67.57
C ARG A 591 25.11 -48.34 67.25
N GLN A 592 24.20 -48.30 68.22
CA GLN A 592 22.80 -48.65 68.01
C GLN A 592 22.13 -47.72 66.99
N THR A 593 22.31 -46.41 67.12
CA THR A 593 21.78 -45.43 66.16
C THR A 593 22.36 -45.65 64.76
N GLN A 594 23.68 -45.88 64.65
CA GLN A 594 24.34 -46.17 63.39
C GLN A 594 23.76 -47.43 62.71
N LEU A 595 23.57 -48.51 63.48
CA LEU A 595 22.96 -49.74 62.99
C LEU A 595 21.52 -49.54 62.50
N THR A 596 20.69 -48.81 63.26
CA THR A 596 19.30 -48.51 62.86
C THR A 596 19.25 -47.72 61.55
N VAL A 597 20.06 -46.66 61.42
CA VAL A 597 20.11 -45.85 60.18
C VAL A 597 20.53 -46.68 58.98
N LEU A 598 21.52 -47.56 59.12
CA LEU A 598 21.96 -48.44 58.03
C LEU A 598 20.89 -49.47 57.64
N ARG A 599 20.14 -50.02 58.61
CA ARG A 599 19.01 -50.93 58.35
C ARG A 599 17.86 -50.25 57.62
N GLU A 600 17.53 -49.01 58.00
CA GLU A 600 16.51 -48.21 57.30
C GLU A 600 16.93 -47.91 55.85
N LYS A 601 18.19 -47.52 55.63
CA LYS A 601 18.75 -47.32 54.29
C LYS A 601 18.70 -48.59 53.44
N LEU A 602 19.07 -49.73 54.01
CA LEU A 602 19.00 -51.03 53.32
C LEU A 602 17.56 -51.38 52.93
N THR A 603 16.60 -51.13 53.83
CA THR A 603 15.17 -51.39 53.56
C THR A 603 14.65 -50.48 52.44
N GLY A 604 14.99 -49.18 52.48
CA GLY A 604 14.64 -48.23 51.42
C GLY A 604 15.22 -48.63 50.06
N ALA A 605 16.52 -48.97 50.01
CA ALA A 605 17.17 -49.44 48.80
C ALA A 605 16.53 -50.73 48.25
N GLY A 606 16.11 -51.65 49.14
CA GLY A 606 15.37 -52.86 48.78
C GLY A 606 14.03 -52.58 48.11
N VAL A 607 13.25 -51.62 48.62
CA VAL A 607 11.97 -51.20 48.00
C VAL A 607 12.20 -50.60 46.61
N GLU A 608 13.20 -49.74 46.46
CA GLU A 608 13.51 -49.12 45.16
C GLU A 608 13.98 -50.15 44.12
N LEU A 609 14.81 -51.12 44.53
CA LEU A 609 15.22 -52.23 43.67
C LEU A 609 14.03 -53.09 43.25
N ALA A 610 13.09 -53.39 44.16
CA ALA A 610 11.88 -54.13 43.85
C ALA A 610 11.03 -53.40 42.80
N GLN A 611 10.81 -52.09 42.98
CA GLN A 611 10.08 -51.27 42.00
C GLN A 611 10.75 -51.25 40.61
N ALA A 612 12.08 -51.14 40.56
CA ALA A 612 12.82 -51.18 39.29
C ALA A 612 12.68 -52.55 38.61
N ARG A 613 12.76 -53.65 39.37
CA ARG A 613 12.55 -55.02 38.88
C ARG A 613 11.13 -55.24 38.38
N ASP A 614 10.11 -54.77 39.10
CA ASP A 614 8.71 -54.86 38.69
C ASP A 614 8.46 -54.10 37.38
N ARG A 615 8.99 -52.88 37.25
CA ARG A 615 8.92 -52.12 35.98
C ARG A 615 9.56 -52.87 34.83
N LEU A 616 10.75 -53.44 35.04
CA LEU A 616 11.42 -54.26 34.03
C LEU A 616 10.60 -55.50 33.66
N GLN A 617 9.98 -56.15 34.64
CA GLN A 617 9.15 -57.34 34.44
C GLN A 617 7.90 -57.03 33.62
N VAL A 618 7.16 -55.96 33.96
CA VAL A 618 5.99 -55.51 33.19
C VAL A 618 6.36 -55.22 31.73
N GLN A 619 7.52 -54.59 31.51
CA GLN A 619 7.99 -54.36 30.14
C GLN A 619 8.34 -55.68 29.41
N ARG A 620 8.89 -56.68 30.12
CA ARG A 620 9.23 -58.01 29.57
C ARG A 620 8.01 -58.87 29.22
N GLU A 621 6.92 -58.71 29.96
CA GLU A 621 5.65 -59.39 29.66
C GLU A 621 5.06 -58.93 28.32
N THR A 622 5.35 -57.70 27.90
CA THR A 622 4.92 -57.17 26.60
C THR A 622 5.84 -57.63 25.47
N VAL A 623 7.16 -57.44 25.63
CA VAL A 623 8.19 -57.86 24.67
C VAL A 623 9.48 -58.22 25.43
N GLY A 624 10.02 -59.41 25.13
CA GLY A 624 11.28 -59.88 25.70
C GLY A 624 12.50 -59.05 25.27
N ASP A 625 13.59 -59.09 26.04
CA ASP A 625 14.78 -58.26 25.76
C ASP A 625 15.37 -58.54 24.35
N ASP A 626 15.54 -59.82 23.99
CA ASP A 626 16.11 -60.21 22.70
C ASP A 626 15.17 -59.88 21.54
N GLU A 627 13.87 -60.12 21.72
CA GLU A 627 12.83 -59.78 20.76
C GLU A 627 12.76 -58.26 20.53
N LEU A 628 12.91 -57.46 21.59
CA LEU A 628 12.94 -56.00 21.50
C LEU A 628 14.15 -55.50 20.70
N MET A 629 15.31 -56.12 20.90
CA MET A 629 16.52 -55.77 20.14
C MET A 629 16.41 -56.16 18.67
N VAL A 630 15.88 -57.36 18.39
CA VAL A 630 15.65 -57.84 17.01
C VAL A 630 14.62 -56.97 16.30
N THR A 631 13.51 -56.63 16.97
CA THR A 631 12.48 -55.75 16.40
C THR A 631 12.99 -54.32 16.18
N ALA A 632 13.78 -53.77 17.10
CA ALA A 632 14.40 -52.46 16.92
C ALA A 632 15.36 -52.43 15.71
N GLN A 633 16.18 -53.48 15.53
CA GLN A 633 17.05 -53.60 14.37
C GLN A 633 16.25 -53.78 13.07
N ALA A 634 15.23 -54.65 13.07
CA ALA A 634 14.39 -54.87 11.90
C ALA A 634 13.65 -53.60 11.46
N HIS A 635 13.12 -52.81 12.40
CA HIS A 635 12.50 -51.52 12.08
C HIS A 635 13.52 -50.51 11.56
N ALA A 636 14.76 -50.50 12.08
CA ALA A 636 15.83 -49.64 11.58
C ALA A 636 16.23 -50.00 10.14
N ASP A 637 16.38 -51.30 9.84
CA ASP A 637 16.69 -51.80 8.49
C ASP A 637 15.55 -51.49 7.51
N GLU A 638 14.29 -51.64 7.95
CA GLU A 638 13.12 -51.25 7.17
C GLU A 638 13.08 -49.74 6.89
N ALA A 639 13.33 -48.90 7.89
CA ALA A 639 13.41 -47.46 7.72
C ALA A 639 14.51 -47.05 6.74
N ALA A 640 15.69 -47.70 6.81
CA ALA A 640 16.79 -47.46 5.87
C ALA A 640 16.42 -47.90 4.44
N ARG A 641 15.79 -49.07 4.28
CA ARG A 641 15.35 -49.58 2.98
C ARG A 641 14.34 -48.65 2.32
N VAL A 642 13.30 -48.22 3.04
CA VAL A 642 12.26 -47.35 2.48
C VAL A 642 12.82 -45.94 2.21
N ALA A 643 13.72 -45.43 3.04
CA ALA A 643 14.45 -44.18 2.75
C ALA A 643 15.29 -44.28 1.46
N GLY A 644 15.90 -45.44 1.20
CA GLY A 644 16.58 -45.72 -0.08
C GLY A 644 15.63 -45.66 -1.28
N VAL A 645 14.40 -46.18 -1.15
CA VAL A 645 13.37 -46.07 -2.20
C VAL A 645 12.99 -44.61 -2.47
N VAL A 646 12.78 -43.80 -1.42
CA VAL A 646 12.50 -42.36 -1.55
C VAL A 646 13.63 -41.64 -2.28
N THR A 647 14.88 -41.98 -1.96
CA THR A 647 16.05 -41.39 -2.62
C THR A 647 16.06 -41.71 -4.11
N THR A 648 15.90 -42.98 -4.47
CA THR A 648 15.84 -43.44 -5.87
C THR A 648 14.71 -42.76 -6.65
N LEU A 649 13.50 -42.68 -6.08
CA LEU A 649 12.34 -42.04 -6.73
C LEU A 649 12.51 -40.53 -6.85
N SER A 650 13.17 -39.89 -5.88
CA SER A 650 13.51 -38.46 -5.94
C SER A 650 14.51 -38.17 -7.06
N GLU A 651 15.52 -39.01 -7.22
CA GLU A 651 16.49 -38.92 -8.32
C GLU A 651 15.86 -39.23 -9.69
N GLU A 652 14.92 -40.17 -9.76
CA GLU A 652 14.13 -40.44 -10.97
C GLU A 652 13.23 -39.27 -11.34
N LEU A 653 12.58 -38.65 -10.35
CA LEU A 653 11.77 -37.46 -10.55
C LEU A 653 12.63 -36.26 -10.99
N ALA A 654 13.81 -36.07 -10.40
CA ALA A 654 14.72 -35.00 -10.79
C ALA A 654 15.20 -35.17 -12.25
N ARG A 655 15.51 -36.40 -12.67
CA ARG A 655 15.92 -36.70 -14.06
C ARG A 655 14.84 -36.47 -15.10
N THR A 656 13.56 -36.50 -14.71
CA THR A 656 12.43 -36.28 -15.62
C THR A 656 12.08 -34.80 -15.80
N ALA A 657 12.77 -33.87 -15.12
CA ALA A 657 12.57 -32.42 -15.21
C ALA A 657 11.07 -32.01 -15.21
N PRO A 658 10.34 -32.26 -14.09
CA PRO A 658 8.88 -32.20 -14.05
C PRO A 658 8.28 -30.87 -14.51
N ASP A 659 8.97 -29.77 -14.20
CA ASP A 659 8.52 -28.42 -14.53
C ASP A 659 8.69 -28.12 -16.03
N GLU A 660 9.72 -28.66 -16.68
CA GLU A 660 9.91 -28.59 -18.13
C GLU A 660 8.86 -29.42 -18.87
N VAL A 661 8.55 -30.63 -18.36
CA VAL A 661 7.51 -31.49 -18.92
C VAL A 661 6.14 -30.83 -18.78
N ALA A 662 5.82 -30.24 -17.62
CA ALA A 662 4.58 -29.50 -17.41
C ALA A 662 4.46 -28.30 -18.36
N ALA A 663 5.51 -27.47 -18.48
CA ALA A 663 5.52 -26.34 -19.40
C ALA A 663 5.37 -26.78 -20.86
N THR A 664 5.99 -27.89 -21.25
CA THR A 664 5.87 -28.48 -22.60
C THR A 664 4.44 -28.96 -22.87
N PHE A 665 3.80 -29.61 -21.89
CA PHE A 665 2.41 -30.03 -21.98
C PHE A 665 1.44 -28.84 -22.11
N GLU A 666 1.58 -27.81 -21.28
CA GLU A 666 0.74 -26.61 -21.34
C GLU A 666 0.90 -25.85 -22.66
N GLU A 667 2.13 -25.74 -23.20
CA GLU A 667 2.38 -25.13 -24.50
C GLU A 667 1.76 -25.97 -25.65
N ALA A 668 1.93 -27.29 -25.61
CA ALA A 668 1.33 -28.18 -26.60
C ALA A 668 -0.21 -28.12 -26.58
N GLU A 669 -0.82 -28.04 -25.39
CA GLU A 669 -2.26 -27.91 -25.22
C GLU A 669 -2.78 -26.56 -25.74
N ARG A 670 -2.12 -25.44 -25.37
CA ARG A 670 -2.47 -24.10 -25.89
C ARG A 670 -2.38 -24.05 -27.40
N ARG A 671 -1.30 -24.60 -27.98
CA ARG A 671 -1.11 -24.65 -29.44
C ARG A 671 -2.17 -25.50 -30.13
N ALA A 672 -2.47 -26.70 -29.62
CA ALA A 672 -3.50 -27.56 -30.18
C ALA A 672 -4.88 -26.91 -30.12
N THR A 673 -5.22 -26.26 -29.01
CA THR A 673 -6.49 -25.54 -28.82
C THR A 673 -6.62 -24.35 -29.76
N ALA A 674 -5.58 -23.52 -29.87
CA ALA A 674 -5.58 -22.38 -30.79
C ALA A 674 -5.71 -22.79 -32.26
N LEU A 675 -5.02 -23.85 -32.67
CA LEU A 675 -5.13 -24.40 -34.03
C LEU A 675 -6.51 -25.02 -34.29
N ALA A 676 -7.11 -25.68 -33.29
CA ALA A 676 -8.47 -26.22 -33.41
C ALA A 676 -9.52 -25.12 -33.58
N ALA A 677 -9.43 -24.04 -32.80
CA ALA A 677 -10.34 -22.89 -32.92
C ALA A 677 -10.22 -22.21 -34.29
N ARG A 678 -8.99 -21.93 -34.74
CA ARG A 678 -8.74 -21.31 -36.05
C ARG A 678 -9.15 -22.20 -37.23
N HIS A 679 -9.00 -23.51 -37.08
CA HIS A 679 -9.51 -24.48 -38.05
C HIS A 679 -11.04 -24.45 -38.15
N ALA A 680 -11.74 -24.42 -37.01
CA ALA A 680 -13.20 -24.30 -36.98
C ALA A 680 -13.70 -23.01 -37.62
N GLU A 681 -13.08 -21.86 -37.30
CA GLU A 681 -13.41 -20.57 -37.91
C GLU A 681 -13.24 -20.59 -39.44
N MET A 682 -12.13 -21.13 -39.94
CA MET A 682 -11.91 -21.22 -41.39
C MET A 682 -12.84 -22.23 -42.06
N ALA A 683 -13.17 -23.34 -41.39
CA ALA A 683 -14.13 -24.32 -41.91
C ALA A 683 -15.53 -23.71 -42.04
N ASP A 684 -15.94 -22.88 -41.09
CA ASP A 684 -17.21 -22.15 -41.12
C ASP A 684 -17.21 -21.08 -42.21
N ALA A 685 -16.14 -20.26 -42.32
CA ALA A 685 -15.99 -19.27 -43.39
C ALA A 685 -16.03 -19.92 -44.79
N LEU A 686 -15.38 -21.07 -44.97
CA LEU A 686 -15.42 -21.82 -46.22
C LEU A 686 -16.84 -22.32 -46.54
N ARG A 687 -17.58 -22.78 -45.51
CA ARG A 687 -18.98 -23.23 -45.66
C ARG A 687 -19.90 -22.09 -46.06
N ASP A 688 -19.71 -20.90 -45.50
CA ASP A 688 -20.50 -19.70 -45.83
C ASP A 688 -20.26 -19.25 -47.27
N VAL A 689 -19.00 -19.15 -47.69
CA VAL A 689 -18.66 -18.82 -49.09
C VAL A 689 -19.16 -19.90 -50.05
N GLY A 690 -19.04 -21.18 -49.68
CA GLY A 690 -19.61 -22.29 -50.45
C GLY A 690 -21.15 -22.20 -50.59
N THR A 691 -21.84 -21.71 -49.56
CA THR A 691 -23.29 -21.46 -49.61
C THR A 691 -23.63 -20.27 -50.50
N GLN A 692 -22.87 -19.16 -50.41
CA GLN A 692 -23.02 -18.00 -51.30
C GLN A 692 -22.82 -18.39 -52.76
N LEU A 693 -21.79 -19.18 -53.07
CA LEU A 693 -21.53 -19.68 -54.42
C LEU A 693 -22.67 -20.55 -54.97
N LYS A 694 -23.32 -21.36 -54.13
CA LYS A 694 -24.53 -22.11 -54.54
C LYS A 694 -25.68 -21.18 -54.94
N VAL A 695 -25.92 -20.12 -54.16
CA VAL A 695 -26.94 -19.12 -54.47
C VAL A 695 -26.62 -18.40 -55.79
N TYR A 696 -25.38 -17.92 -55.95
CA TYR A 696 -24.92 -17.27 -57.17
C TYR A 696 -25.04 -18.18 -58.40
N GLY A 697 -24.78 -19.47 -58.24
CA GLY A 697 -24.93 -20.48 -59.29
C GLY A 697 -26.38 -20.64 -59.79
N THR A 698 -27.39 -20.38 -58.96
CA THR A 698 -28.82 -20.44 -59.37
C THR A 698 -29.33 -19.17 -60.02
N GLU A 699 -28.61 -18.06 -59.89
CA GLU A 699 -29.05 -16.72 -60.30
C GLU A 699 -28.75 -16.35 -61.76
N GLY A 700 -28.05 -17.21 -62.51
CA GLY A 700 -27.75 -17.00 -63.94
C GLY A 700 -27.01 -15.68 -64.24
N ARG A 701 -26.16 -15.18 -63.32
CA ARG A 701 -25.57 -13.83 -63.36
C ARG A 701 -24.80 -13.53 -64.65
N LYS A 702 -24.07 -14.52 -65.18
CA LYS A 702 -23.38 -14.40 -66.49
C LYS A 702 -24.38 -14.20 -67.63
N GLY A 703 -25.45 -15.00 -67.67
CA GLY A 703 -26.52 -14.84 -68.66
C GLY A 703 -27.20 -13.46 -68.58
N ARG A 704 -27.43 -12.93 -67.37
CA ARG A 704 -27.95 -11.56 -67.18
C ARG A 704 -26.99 -10.48 -67.68
N LEU A 705 -25.67 -10.67 -67.52
CA LEU A 705 -24.67 -9.76 -68.08
C LEU A 705 -24.68 -9.82 -69.62
N ASP A 706 -24.68 -11.02 -70.20
CA ASP A 706 -24.71 -11.20 -71.65
C ASP A 706 -26.00 -10.58 -72.26
N GLU A 707 -27.15 -10.74 -71.60
CA GLU A 707 -28.42 -10.10 -71.97
C GLU A 707 -28.35 -8.57 -71.89
N ALA A 708 -27.79 -8.02 -70.80
CA ALA A 708 -27.63 -6.58 -70.63
C ALA A 708 -26.65 -5.97 -71.65
N GLU A 709 -25.55 -6.66 -71.96
CA GLU A 709 -24.58 -6.24 -72.98
C GLU A 709 -25.21 -6.23 -74.37
N THR A 710 -26.02 -7.25 -74.69
CA THR A 710 -26.78 -7.33 -75.94
C THR A 710 -27.76 -6.16 -76.06
N GLU A 711 -28.52 -5.85 -75.00
CA GLU A 711 -29.43 -4.69 -74.99
C GLU A 711 -28.67 -3.37 -75.11
N ARG A 712 -27.50 -3.22 -74.46
CA ARG A 712 -26.64 -2.04 -74.62
C ARG A 712 -26.19 -1.87 -76.07
N GLU A 713 -25.77 -2.95 -76.74
CA GLU A 713 -25.40 -2.91 -78.15
C GLU A 713 -26.58 -2.48 -79.04
N HIS A 714 -27.77 -3.04 -78.81
CA HIS A 714 -28.98 -2.63 -79.51
C HIS A 714 -29.34 -1.17 -79.28
N ALA A 715 -29.32 -0.71 -78.01
CA ALA A 715 -29.63 0.66 -77.64
C ALA A 715 -28.59 1.65 -78.21
N LEU A 716 -27.31 1.28 -78.25
CA LEU A 716 -26.24 2.09 -78.84
C LEU A 716 -26.38 2.20 -80.36
N ALA A 717 -26.71 1.11 -81.04
CA ALA A 717 -26.97 1.11 -82.47
C ALA A 717 -28.19 1.97 -82.83
N GLU A 718 -29.27 1.88 -82.03
CA GLU A 718 -30.46 2.73 -82.18
C GLU A 718 -30.13 4.20 -81.94
N TYR A 719 -29.43 4.51 -80.85
CA TYR A 719 -28.93 5.85 -80.55
C TYR A 719 -28.14 6.40 -81.75
N GLY A 720 -27.12 5.70 -82.25
CA GLY A 720 -26.34 6.15 -83.39
C GLY A 720 -27.18 6.39 -84.66
N ARG A 721 -28.21 5.56 -84.91
CA ARG A 721 -29.13 5.75 -86.04
C ARG A 721 -29.99 7.01 -85.87
N VAL A 722 -30.58 7.21 -84.71
CA VAL A 722 -31.43 8.37 -84.41
C VAL A 722 -30.60 9.65 -84.40
N GLN A 723 -29.37 9.61 -83.88
CA GLN A 723 -28.42 10.72 -83.88
C GLN A 723 -28.17 11.25 -85.29
N ARG A 724 -27.85 10.36 -86.23
CA ARG A 724 -27.54 10.74 -87.61
C ARG A 724 -28.75 11.38 -88.29
N ARG A 725 -29.96 10.87 -88.04
CA ARG A 725 -31.20 11.47 -88.58
C ARG A 725 -31.49 12.83 -87.98
N ALA A 726 -31.33 12.97 -86.66
CA ALA A 726 -31.46 14.25 -85.96
C ALA A 726 -30.50 15.29 -86.53
N GLN A 727 -29.21 14.98 -86.61
CA GLN A 727 -28.19 15.88 -87.15
C GLN A 727 -28.42 16.24 -88.62
N ALA A 728 -28.89 15.28 -89.44
CA ALA A 728 -29.25 15.55 -90.83
C ALA A 728 -30.43 16.53 -90.95
N ALA A 729 -31.46 16.37 -90.11
CA ALA A 729 -32.62 17.27 -90.08
C ALA A 729 -32.22 18.70 -89.64
N GLU A 730 -31.34 18.82 -88.64
CA GLU A 730 -30.77 20.11 -88.20
C GLU A 730 -29.97 20.80 -89.32
N LEU A 731 -29.09 20.05 -90.00
CA LEU A 731 -28.30 20.57 -91.10
C LEU A 731 -29.20 21.05 -92.25
N LEU A 732 -30.19 20.25 -92.65
CA LEU A 732 -31.12 20.57 -93.73
C LEU A 732 -31.88 21.88 -93.46
N ARG A 733 -32.39 22.04 -92.24
CA ARG A 733 -33.07 23.26 -91.77
C ARG A 733 -32.17 24.49 -91.89
N SER A 734 -30.94 24.39 -91.40
CA SER A 734 -30.00 25.52 -91.39
C SER A 734 -29.64 26.02 -92.80
N VAL A 735 -29.47 25.11 -93.77
CA VAL A 735 -29.09 25.44 -95.14
C VAL A 735 -30.24 26.14 -95.89
N PHE A 736 -31.46 25.61 -95.78
CA PHE A 736 -32.63 26.18 -96.46
C PHE A 736 -32.93 27.61 -96.00
N THR A 737 -32.83 27.89 -94.69
CA THR A 737 -33.05 29.24 -94.17
C THR A 737 -32.03 30.25 -94.74
N ARG A 738 -30.76 29.85 -94.90
CA ARG A 738 -29.69 30.74 -95.37
C ARG A 738 -29.86 31.17 -96.84
N HIS A 739 -30.21 30.24 -97.73
CA HIS A 739 -30.29 30.55 -99.16
C HIS A 739 -31.47 31.46 -99.54
N ARG A 740 -32.58 31.39 -98.79
CA ARG A 740 -33.77 32.21 -99.05
C ARG A 740 -33.49 33.72 -98.90
N GLU A 741 -32.75 34.11 -97.87
CA GLU A 741 -32.46 35.54 -97.63
C GLU A 741 -31.48 36.12 -98.65
N ALA A 742 -30.58 35.31 -99.21
CA ALA A 742 -29.62 35.76 -100.21
C ALA A 742 -30.27 36.13 -101.55
N THR A 743 -31.31 35.39 -101.97
CA THR A 743 -32.01 35.64 -103.25
C THR A 743 -32.82 36.94 -103.23
N ARG A 744 -33.42 37.30 -102.08
CA ARG A 744 -34.28 38.49 -101.96
C ARG A 744 -33.54 39.82 -102.14
N LEU A 745 -32.27 39.89 -101.73
CA LEU A 745 -31.49 41.13 -101.75
C LEU A 745 -30.97 41.53 -103.14
N ARG A 746 -30.83 40.60 -104.09
CA ARG A 746 -30.22 40.86 -105.41
C ARG A 746 -31.09 41.67 -106.39
N TYR A 747 -32.42 41.68 -106.21
CA TYR A 747 -33.35 42.25 -107.19
C TYR A 747 -33.67 43.75 -106.96
N VAL A 748 -33.63 44.23 -105.71
CA VAL A 748 -34.06 45.59 -105.33
C VAL A 748 -32.90 46.61 -105.36
N GLU A 749 -31.66 46.15 -105.21
CA GLU A 749 -30.48 46.99 -105.00
C GLU A 749 -30.15 47.96 -106.16
N PRO A 750 -30.25 47.58 -107.46
CA PRO A 750 -29.86 48.49 -108.55
C PRO A 750 -30.76 49.73 -108.66
N PHE A 751 -32.07 49.58 -108.50
CA PHE A 751 -33.01 50.70 -108.50
C PHE A 751 -32.84 51.59 -107.27
N ARG A 752 -32.67 50.99 -106.09
CA ARG A 752 -32.37 51.72 -104.86
C ARG A 752 -31.09 52.56 -105.01
N GLY A 753 -30.03 51.99 -105.57
CA GLY A 753 -28.77 52.67 -105.81
C GLY A 753 -28.91 53.92 -106.67
N GLU A 754 -29.67 53.83 -107.77
CA GLU A 754 -29.81 54.95 -108.70
C GLU A 754 -30.68 56.09 -108.15
N VAL A 755 -31.77 55.76 -107.44
CA VAL A 755 -32.57 56.77 -106.72
C VAL A 755 -31.72 57.49 -105.68
N GLN A 756 -30.87 56.76 -104.96
CA GLN A 756 -29.95 57.37 -103.99
C GLN A 756 -28.89 58.25 -104.68
N ARG A 757 -28.33 57.82 -105.81
CA ARG A 757 -27.34 58.59 -106.58
C ARG A 757 -27.90 59.96 -107.00
N LEU A 758 -29.07 59.99 -107.64
CA LEU A 758 -29.71 61.24 -108.06
C LEU A 758 -30.25 62.05 -106.87
N GLY A 759 -30.83 61.38 -105.88
CA GLY A 759 -31.36 62.04 -104.68
C GLY A 759 -30.28 62.71 -103.85
N ARG A 760 -29.06 62.17 -103.78
CA ARG A 760 -27.93 62.79 -103.07
C ARG A 760 -27.54 64.15 -103.63
N ILE A 761 -27.78 64.43 -104.91
CA ILE A 761 -27.56 65.76 -105.52
C ILE A 761 -28.50 66.80 -104.87
N VAL A 762 -29.75 66.43 -104.59
CA VAL A 762 -30.77 67.33 -104.04
C VAL A 762 -30.72 67.38 -102.51
N PHE A 763 -30.61 66.22 -101.89
CA PHE A 763 -30.81 66.01 -100.46
C PHE A 763 -29.48 65.92 -99.68
N GLY A 764 -28.34 65.77 -100.35
CA GLY A 764 -27.00 65.65 -99.75
C GLY A 764 -26.53 64.20 -99.59
N GLU A 765 -25.24 64.01 -99.27
CA GLU A 765 -24.58 62.68 -99.27
C GLU A 765 -25.24 61.64 -98.36
N SER A 766 -25.80 62.08 -97.22
CA SER A 766 -26.48 61.20 -96.25
C SER A 766 -27.85 60.67 -96.72
N PHE A 767 -28.24 60.97 -97.95
CA PHE A 767 -29.53 60.55 -98.49
C PHE A 767 -29.52 59.06 -98.83
N GLU A 768 -30.46 58.35 -98.19
CA GLU A 768 -30.77 56.96 -98.45
C GLU A 768 -32.29 56.78 -98.55
N VAL A 769 -32.70 55.71 -99.23
CA VAL A 769 -34.11 55.31 -99.34
C VAL A 769 -34.23 53.82 -99.14
N GLU A 770 -35.32 53.42 -98.48
CA GLU A 770 -35.78 52.05 -98.44
C GLU A 770 -36.76 51.82 -99.57
N VAL A 771 -36.52 50.74 -100.31
CA VAL A 771 -37.36 50.32 -101.45
C VAL A 771 -37.84 48.90 -101.19
N ASP A 772 -39.12 48.64 -101.44
CA ASP A 772 -39.72 47.30 -101.37
C ASP A 772 -39.52 46.49 -102.65
N SER A 773 -40.05 45.26 -102.66
CA SER A 773 -40.03 44.37 -103.82
C SER A 773 -40.87 44.87 -105.01
N SER A 774 -41.67 45.92 -104.85
CA SER A 774 -42.48 46.54 -105.91
C SER A 774 -41.87 47.85 -106.44
N LEU A 775 -40.60 48.11 -106.11
CA LEU A 775 -39.86 49.32 -106.49
C LEU A 775 -40.47 50.63 -105.97
N ARG A 776 -41.22 50.57 -104.86
CA ARG A 776 -41.77 51.75 -104.21
C ARG A 776 -40.85 52.24 -103.11
N ILE A 777 -40.65 53.54 -103.04
CA ILE A 777 -39.93 54.17 -101.93
C ILE A 777 -40.82 54.10 -100.69
N CYS A 778 -40.45 53.28 -99.71
CA CYS A 778 -41.19 53.12 -98.45
C CYS A 778 -40.82 54.22 -97.46
N SER A 779 -39.54 54.56 -97.40
CA SER A 779 -39.01 55.54 -96.45
C SER A 779 -37.79 56.25 -97.02
N ARG A 780 -37.51 57.45 -96.50
CA ARG A 780 -36.31 58.23 -96.79
C ARG A 780 -35.52 58.44 -95.51
N THR A 781 -34.23 58.15 -95.56
CA THR A 781 -33.28 58.48 -94.50
C THR A 781 -32.43 59.68 -94.91
N LEU A 782 -32.34 60.66 -94.02
CA LEU A 782 -31.50 61.86 -94.18
C LEU A 782 -30.78 62.15 -92.87
N ALA A 783 -29.45 62.28 -92.89
CA ALA A 783 -28.62 62.50 -91.70
C ALA A 783 -29.00 61.57 -90.52
N GLY A 784 -29.20 60.28 -90.82
CA GLY A 784 -29.57 59.24 -89.86
C GLY A 784 -31.04 59.21 -89.42
N ARG A 785 -31.91 60.08 -89.95
CA ARG A 785 -33.34 60.12 -89.63
C ARG A 785 -34.18 59.50 -90.75
N THR A 786 -34.72 58.31 -90.50
CA THR A 786 -35.64 57.61 -91.41
C THR A 786 -37.07 58.10 -91.21
N VAL A 787 -37.70 58.58 -92.29
CA VAL A 787 -39.08 59.07 -92.30
C VAL A 787 -39.88 58.29 -93.37
N PRO A 788 -41.04 57.69 -93.02
CA PRO A 788 -41.91 57.03 -93.98
C PRO A 788 -42.36 57.96 -95.11
N TYR A 789 -42.51 57.44 -96.32
CA TYR A 789 -42.86 58.23 -97.51
C TYR A 789 -44.10 59.10 -97.28
N GLU A 790 -45.15 58.54 -96.66
CA GLU A 790 -46.40 59.26 -96.45
C GLU A 790 -46.29 60.48 -95.54
N SER A 791 -45.31 60.49 -94.64
CA SER A 791 -45.06 61.59 -93.71
C SER A 791 -44.14 62.67 -94.28
N LEU A 792 -43.69 62.55 -95.53
CA LEU A 792 -42.87 63.57 -96.18
C LEU A 792 -43.70 64.78 -96.62
N SER A 793 -43.10 65.98 -96.55
CA SER A 793 -43.72 67.22 -97.03
C SER A 793 -44.01 67.16 -98.54
N GLY A 794 -45.04 67.87 -99.00
CA GLY A 794 -45.43 67.93 -100.42
C GLY A 794 -44.26 68.21 -101.39
N GLY A 795 -43.43 69.22 -101.11
CA GLY A 795 -42.25 69.53 -101.93
C GLY A 795 -41.17 68.43 -101.93
N ALA A 796 -41.02 67.69 -100.83
CA ALA A 796 -40.09 66.55 -100.78
C ALA A 796 -40.65 65.33 -101.52
N LYS A 797 -41.97 65.08 -101.47
CA LYS A 797 -42.64 64.05 -102.27
C LYS A 797 -42.53 64.39 -103.77
N GLU A 798 -42.75 65.64 -104.14
CA GLU A 798 -42.62 66.14 -105.52
C GLU A 798 -41.18 65.96 -106.05
N GLN A 799 -40.16 66.36 -105.27
CA GLN A 799 -38.75 66.16 -105.62
C GLN A 799 -38.38 64.68 -105.74
N LEU A 800 -38.79 63.84 -104.78
CA LEU A 800 -38.52 62.40 -104.82
C LEU A 800 -39.22 61.71 -105.98
N GLY A 801 -40.45 62.13 -106.30
CA GLY A 801 -41.19 61.63 -107.45
C GLY A 801 -40.50 61.98 -108.77
N ILE A 802 -39.90 63.16 -108.89
CA ILE A 802 -39.11 63.54 -110.06
C ILE A 802 -37.81 62.74 -110.09
N VAL A 803 -37.08 62.66 -108.98
CA VAL A 803 -35.83 61.87 -108.87
C VAL A 803 -36.06 60.40 -109.22
N ALA A 804 -37.15 59.79 -108.75
CA ALA A 804 -37.48 58.39 -109.05
C ALA A 804 -37.79 58.17 -110.54
N ARG A 805 -38.48 59.10 -111.20
CA ARG A 805 -38.75 59.05 -112.65
C ARG A 805 -37.50 59.26 -113.49
N LEU A 806 -36.62 60.16 -113.05
CA LEU A 806 -35.33 60.38 -113.70
C LEU A 806 -34.39 59.18 -113.47
N ALA A 807 -34.44 58.54 -112.29
CA ALA A 807 -33.69 57.33 -111.99
C ALA A 807 -34.18 56.14 -112.85
N SER A 808 -35.50 55.97 -113.00
CA SER A 808 -36.04 54.94 -113.88
C SER A 808 -35.70 55.22 -115.35
N ALA A 809 -35.78 56.47 -115.80
CA ALA A 809 -35.35 56.86 -117.14
C ALA A 809 -33.85 56.62 -117.38
N ALA A 810 -32.99 56.82 -116.37
CA ALA A 810 -31.55 56.58 -116.44
C ALA A 810 -31.17 55.09 -116.45
N LEU A 811 -32.00 54.23 -115.84
CA LEU A 811 -31.77 52.78 -115.81
C LEU A 811 -32.24 52.07 -117.08
N VAL A 812 -33.17 52.66 -117.83
CA VAL A 812 -33.68 52.10 -119.09
C VAL A 812 -32.72 52.38 -120.24
N ALA A 813 -32.57 51.43 -121.16
CA ALA A 813 -31.70 51.59 -122.34
C ALA A 813 -32.18 52.75 -123.24
N LYS A 814 -31.25 53.43 -123.93
CA LYS A 814 -31.55 54.59 -124.80
C LYS A 814 -32.64 54.31 -125.84
N GLU A 815 -32.68 53.09 -126.36
CA GLU A 815 -33.63 52.65 -127.39
C GLU A 815 -35.08 52.52 -126.86
N ASP A 816 -35.22 52.16 -125.58
CA ASP A 816 -36.50 52.00 -124.87
C ASP A 816 -36.92 53.29 -124.12
N SER A 817 -36.13 54.36 -124.24
CA SER A 817 -36.40 55.63 -123.55
C SER A 817 -37.62 56.34 -124.12
N VAL A 818 -38.42 56.93 -123.23
CA VAL A 818 -39.55 57.80 -123.57
C VAL A 818 -39.31 59.21 -122.99
N PRO A 819 -39.97 60.26 -123.49
CA PRO A 819 -39.73 61.60 -122.97
C PRO A 819 -40.25 61.73 -121.52
N VAL A 820 -39.48 62.39 -120.66
CA VAL A 820 -39.96 62.78 -119.34
C VAL A 820 -40.68 64.12 -119.47
N VAL A 821 -41.97 64.15 -119.20
CA VAL A 821 -42.78 65.37 -119.34
C VAL A 821 -43.16 65.90 -117.96
N ILE A 822 -42.89 67.17 -117.71
CA ILE A 822 -43.11 67.82 -116.42
C ILE A 822 -43.98 69.06 -116.62
N ASP A 823 -45.22 69.01 -116.13
CA ASP A 823 -46.19 70.10 -116.25
C ASP A 823 -46.33 70.87 -114.93
N ASP A 824 -45.83 72.10 -114.94
CA ASP A 824 -45.81 73.11 -113.88
C ASP A 824 -45.41 72.61 -112.47
N ALA A 825 -44.52 71.61 -112.41
CA ALA A 825 -44.00 71.05 -111.17
C ALA A 825 -42.98 71.98 -110.47
N LEU A 826 -42.56 71.57 -109.28
CA LEU A 826 -41.64 72.26 -108.36
C LEU A 826 -42.20 73.56 -107.79
N GLY A 827 -43.53 73.71 -107.76
CA GLY A 827 -44.20 74.90 -107.22
C GLY A 827 -43.99 75.11 -105.71
N PHE A 828 -43.67 74.04 -104.98
CA PHE A 828 -43.43 74.07 -103.52
C PHE A 828 -41.97 73.85 -103.14
N THR A 829 -41.05 73.99 -104.09
CA THR A 829 -39.61 73.80 -103.87
C THR A 829 -38.93 75.14 -103.56
N ASP A 830 -38.09 75.17 -102.52
CA ASP A 830 -37.34 76.37 -102.13
C ASP A 830 -36.23 76.71 -103.15
N PRO A 831 -35.78 77.98 -103.22
CA PRO A 831 -34.83 78.42 -104.25
C PRO A 831 -33.50 77.66 -104.28
N GLU A 832 -32.97 77.27 -103.11
CA GLU A 832 -31.70 76.53 -103.04
C GLU A 832 -31.86 75.11 -103.62
N ARG A 833 -32.99 74.47 -103.33
CA ARG A 833 -33.33 73.17 -103.91
C ARG A 833 -33.70 73.25 -105.39
N LEU A 834 -34.28 74.34 -105.87
CA LEU A 834 -34.52 74.54 -107.31
C LEU A 834 -33.20 74.50 -108.08
N VAL A 835 -32.15 75.14 -107.56
CA VAL A 835 -30.80 75.09 -108.16
C VAL A 835 -30.27 73.64 -108.22
N LYS A 836 -30.38 72.90 -107.10
CA LYS A 836 -29.92 71.50 -107.03
C LYS A 836 -30.74 70.56 -107.93
N MET A 837 -32.06 70.78 -108.03
CA MET A 837 -32.92 70.07 -108.96
C MET A 837 -32.51 70.35 -110.41
N GLY A 838 -32.08 71.58 -110.74
CA GLY A 838 -31.46 71.90 -112.01
C GLY A 838 -30.29 70.97 -112.35
N SER A 839 -29.40 70.72 -111.40
CA SER A 839 -28.29 69.77 -111.57
C SER A 839 -28.75 68.32 -111.77
N VAL A 840 -29.87 67.89 -111.18
CA VAL A 840 -30.46 66.55 -111.44
C VAL A 840 -30.99 66.47 -112.87
N PHE A 841 -31.64 67.52 -113.35
CA PHE A 841 -32.09 67.59 -114.75
C PHE A 841 -30.91 67.52 -115.72
N ASN A 842 -29.81 68.23 -115.44
CA ASN A 842 -28.60 68.18 -116.25
C ASN A 842 -27.97 66.78 -116.26
N ALA A 843 -27.98 66.07 -115.12
CA ALA A 843 -27.40 64.73 -114.99
C ALA A 843 -28.12 63.65 -115.82
N VAL A 844 -29.37 63.88 -116.22
CA VAL A 844 -30.21 62.90 -116.95
C VAL A 844 -30.60 63.41 -118.35
N GLY A 845 -30.67 64.72 -118.55
CA GLY A 845 -31.02 65.37 -119.82
C GLY A 845 -30.02 65.13 -120.95
N GLY A 846 -28.81 64.62 -120.68
CA GLY A 846 -27.83 64.29 -121.73
C GLY A 846 -28.26 63.15 -122.66
N ASP A 847 -29.01 62.17 -122.14
CA ASP A 847 -29.34 60.93 -122.89
C ASP A 847 -30.83 60.78 -123.24
N GLY A 848 -31.71 61.54 -122.58
CA GLY A 848 -33.16 61.51 -122.80
C GLY A 848 -33.74 62.88 -123.19
N GLN A 849 -34.99 62.89 -123.64
CA GLN A 849 -35.73 64.12 -123.91
C GLN A 849 -36.58 64.49 -122.69
N VAL A 850 -36.30 65.63 -122.06
CA VAL A 850 -37.08 66.14 -120.91
C VAL A 850 -37.82 67.40 -121.34
N ILE A 851 -39.16 67.39 -121.27
CA ILE A 851 -40.01 68.51 -121.68
C ILE A 851 -40.70 69.09 -120.46
N VAL A 852 -40.33 70.32 -120.10
CA VAL A 852 -40.90 71.08 -119.00
C VAL A 852 -41.86 72.12 -119.55
N LEU A 853 -43.10 72.11 -119.06
CA LEU A 853 -44.08 73.15 -119.31
C LEU A 853 -44.25 73.98 -118.04
N THR A 854 -44.10 75.30 -118.08
CA THR A 854 -44.27 76.10 -116.84
C THR A 854 -44.78 77.52 -117.07
N CYS A 855 -45.44 78.09 -116.06
CA CYS A 855 -45.75 79.52 -115.99
C CYS A 855 -44.61 80.37 -115.39
N SER A 856 -43.64 79.73 -114.74
CA SER A 856 -42.57 80.37 -114.00
C SER A 856 -41.22 79.83 -114.49
N PRO A 857 -40.71 80.29 -115.66
CA PRO A 857 -39.46 79.79 -116.22
C PRO A 857 -38.27 79.93 -115.27
N GLN A 858 -38.33 80.89 -114.33
CA GLN A 858 -37.30 81.11 -113.31
C GLN A 858 -37.05 79.87 -112.43
N ARG A 859 -38.04 78.97 -112.27
CA ARG A 859 -37.87 77.73 -111.48
C ARG A 859 -36.85 76.77 -112.11
N TYR A 860 -36.66 76.86 -113.42
CA TYR A 860 -35.79 76.00 -114.20
C TYR A 860 -34.56 76.76 -114.74
N ALA A 861 -34.30 77.98 -114.25
CA ALA A 861 -33.19 78.81 -114.72
C ALA A 861 -31.80 78.23 -114.41
N ALA A 862 -31.71 77.28 -113.48
CA ALA A 862 -30.47 76.59 -113.12
C ALA A 862 -30.22 75.31 -113.93
N VAL A 863 -31.06 75.01 -114.92
CA VAL A 863 -30.84 73.93 -115.89
C VAL A 863 -29.89 74.47 -116.96
N ASP A 864 -28.74 73.81 -117.12
CA ASP A 864 -27.71 74.24 -118.07
C ASP A 864 -28.14 73.82 -119.49
N ASP A 865 -27.85 74.66 -120.49
CA ASP A 865 -28.20 74.44 -121.91
C ASP A 865 -29.69 74.13 -122.19
N ALA A 866 -30.59 74.52 -121.27
CA ALA A 866 -32.03 74.35 -121.47
C ALA A 866 -32.53 75.13 -122.69
N HIS A 867 -33.26 74.45 -123.58
CA HIS A 867 -33.87 75.10 -124.72
C HIS A 867 -35.17 75.80 -124.30
N HIS A 868 -35.12 77.13 -124.18
CA HIS A 868 -36.27 77.93 -123.75
C HIS A 868 -37.14 78.34 -124.94
N ILE A 869 -38.43 77.99 -124.87
CA ILE A 869 -39.44 78.34 -125.86
C ILE A 869 -40.51 79.20 -125.18
N GLU A 870 -40.58 80.49 -125.52
CA GLU A 870 -41.59 81.41 -124.98
C GLU A 870 -42.83 81.46 -125.88
N LEU A 871 -44.00 81.13 -125.33
CA LEU A 871 -45.26 81.14 -126.04
C LEU A 871 -45.87 82.55 -126.00
N ALA A 872 -45.82 83.25 -127.13
CA ALA A 872 -46.57 84.48 -127.37
C ALA A 872 -48.03 84.16 -127.76
N GLY A 873 -48.95 85.07 -127.39
CA GLY A 873 -50.41 84.94 -127.59
C GLY A 873 -50.85 85.03 -129.02
#